data_AF-A0A3N9WL86-F1
#
_entry.id   AF-A0A3N9WL86-F1
#
_cell.length_a   1.000
_cell.length_b   1.000
_cell.length_c   1.000
_cell.angle_alpha   90.00
_cell.angle_beta   90.00
_cell.angle_gamma   90.00
#
_symmetry.space_group_name_H-M   'P 1'
#
loop_
_entity.id
_entity.type
_entity.pdbx_description
1 polymer ?
#
loop_
_entity_poly.entity_id
_entity_poly.type
_entity_poly.pdbx_seq_one_letter_code
_entity_poly.pdbx_strand_id
1 'polypeptide(L)'
;MTRLLVPVQLDVLVVRDEHERWATTAMTQPVAGAGGPRRQRLAPEPFTELADGRPPGAHLHWAVPDALTRAGRDAVEPVFPVLPDRWLVVRLSGPATAPTRTVRTWLLPPGSGSGLPGPGPGLPDLPDIELPDLTPPITALGPGDPAWTAAYDNVLGRFALYDDLLDVGRAAQSIAYLVCGWYGRAGADPLTGADEARFWTLLEEFGWSLDPRSSGADPVPTSCLFHGSGVAIGWPQPRWPGGGDLGAEAEARPVPAEVVVAVGDTTAAAVATLALTAEDGTEGGRRDRDEASGVPGGPLVHRLTETALLSAPDRLDLPDWPARLDAALHRARFGHRPGRPVTEVVWQPSPPSAPVVDSPGPGGPGLPGPVPIPAPHGRLVEVRRPGPRTWHAKDPVVVLQGAGRGFRHGGDGRYTPTGHLVCRTTVTVLGVGIPPKLGLGAEALPDDPLAGLPVPAPDCANLLVELAATDPGSAPDLASAPPGRPSLLAAARARLWLLRDPDALPSGGLTGVTVVGALPSPLALTPPGRPWAPFRLDWSLGYVPSPGGVHDWTLDDLDFVPAGAAPAGKPTRLLTGSTVLTAHAATMAEQNTPLDLLSGSLADLAARLRGDPLEPVVRERGSPVADPPAPARVSMRFTDGAGGTAEAVDGTAPIAGYLLASPLDGSVELFDADGGGLGRLRPDPVAGTVWEAEPGTAAQVGGGPDRDVPNTVLAAVADRVLAADRGLRALPAHLRTLPALEALRRVLDVTRMTVDEVGAAGTEHLGLLLGHPVAVVRARLAIEVEDPRRPPALAVTALPVRLGVLGHLQDGLLGAFVADEHGRLLVVDPAVADLAGDGDTLPAYVNPSGTFTVQPGSPVMLTLLMVPGSRVHVTTGLLPRKAVTLERSWTAPALARISPTVRRGPVLRDPAVTRLPVPGRVRGSWSWHRRADPWTWIGDEVVPATAEALPPTGPLEASDGWLRLNRGPDPDYGALPLDVTCVRTVLIDGVRTVVAVGVDNADGSHVRVPVTQAAGLLEVRRLGLRARRPSGPPVPVRVIRRADGSRSLRAVEDGVDALLALPECRDG
;
A
#
# COMPACT_ATOMS: atom_id res chain seq x y z
N MET A 1 -44.05 16.20 -5.13
CA MET A 1 -42.68 15.66 -5.19
C MET A 1 -41.81 16.57 -4.35
N THR A 2 -41.17 16.03 -3.32
CA THR A 2 -40.26 16.80 -2.45
C THR A 2 -38.85 16.71 -3.05
N ARG A 3 -38.13 17.83 -3.08
CA ARG A 3 -36.75 17.88 -3.58
C ARG A 3 -35.75 18.04 -2.43
N LEU A 4 -34.58 17.44 -2.61
CA LEU A 4 -33.44 17.65 -1.72
C LEU A 4 -32.68 18.89 -2.22
N LEU A 5 -32.64 19.94 -1.42
CA LEU A 5 -31.86 21.15 -1.70
C LEU A 5 -30.41 20.88 -1.30
N VAL A 6 -29.55 20.70 -2.31
CA VAL A 6 -28.11 20.41 -2.14
C VAL A 6 -27.32 21.71 -2.35
N PRO A 7 -26.62 22.22 -1.32
CA PRO A 7 -25.89 23.47 -1.44
C PRO A 7 -24.63 23.31 -2.31
N VAL A 8 -24.33 24.31 -3.14
CA VAL A 8 -23.09 24.45 -3.91
C VAL A 8 -22.48 25.82 -3.68
N GLN A 9 -21.15 25.90 -3.73
CA GLN A 9 -20.46 27.19 -3.67
C GLN A 9 -20.52 27.87 -5.04
N LEU A 10 -20.99 29.11 -5.05
CA LEU A 10 -20.95 30.02 -6.21
C LEU A 10 -19.89 31.09 -5.96
N ASP A 11 -18.85 31.09 -6.78
CA ASP A 11 -17.82 32.12 -6.81
C ASP A 11 -18.16 33.15 -7.89
N VAL A 12 -18.08 34.44 -7.54
CA VAL A 12 -18.33 35.55 -8.48
C VAL A 12 -17.13 36.47 -8.51
N LEU A 13 -16.36 36.41 -9.58
CA LEU A 13 -15.24 37.31 -9.83
C LEU A 13 -15.74 38.54 -10.61
N VAL A 14 -15.66 39.71 -10.01
CA VAL A 14 -15.96 40.97 -10.69
C VAL A 14 -14.69 41.57 -11.28
N VAL A 15 -14.64 41.66 -12.61
CA VAL A 15 -13.54 42.31 -13.35
C VAL A 15 -13.95 43.75 -13.65
N ARG A 16 -13.19 44.71 -13.09
CA ARG A 16 -13.42 46.16 -13.29
C ARG A 16 -12.33 46.84 -14.11
N ASP A 17 -11.13 46.26 -14.12
CA ASP A 17 -9.96 46.74 -14.87
C ASP A 17 -9.54 45.65 -15.86
N GLU A 18 -9.30 46.06 -17.11
CA GLU A 18 -8.93 45.19 -18.23
C GLU A 18 -7.43 44.84 -18.26
N HIS A 19 -6.59 45.47 -17.43
CA HIS A 19 -5.13 45.34 -17.48
C HIS A 19 -4.53 44.25 -16.58
N GLU A 20 -5.35 43.45 -15.89
CA GLU A 20 -4.85 42.31 -15.11
C GLU A 20 -4.39 41.16 -16.02
N ARG A 21 -3.28 40.51 -15.65
CA ARG A 21 -2.75 39.34 -16.37
C ARG A 21 -3.43 38.06 -15.91
N TRP A 22 -3.81 37.22 -16.86
CA TRP A 22 -4.50 35.95 -16.60
C TRP A 22 -3.74 34.80 -17.27
N ALA A 23 -3.62 33.66 -16.60
CA ALA A 23 -3.07 32.46 -17.22
C ALA A 23 -4.11 31.82 -18.16
N THR A 24 -3.65 31.19 -19.24
CA THR A 24 -4.51 30.35 -20.09
C THR A 24 -4.84 29.07 -19.33
N THR A 25 -6.13 28.87 -19.01
CA THR A 25 -6.61 27.66 -18.31
C THR A 25 -7.49 26.75 -19.16
N ALA A 26 -7.93 27.23 -20.34
CA ALA A 26 -8.74 26.46 -21.27
C ALA A 26 -7.98 25.22 -21.78
N MET A 27 -8.61 24.06 -21.67
CA MET A 27 -8.15 22.82 -22.26
C MET A 27 -8.49 22.79 -23.75
N THR A 28 -7.60 22.20 -24.55
CA THR A 28 -7.88 21.94 -25.96
C THR A 28 -8.95 20.86 -26.10
N GLN A 29 -9.76 20.96 -27.16
CA GLN A 29 -10.75 19.93 -27.45
C GLN A 29 -10.05 18.68 -28.00
N PRO A 30 -10.44 17.47 -27.58
CA PRO A 30 -9.87 16.25 -28.12
C PRO A 30 -10.22 16.13 -29.60
N VAL A 31 -9.21 16.01 -30.47
CA VAL A 31 -9.41 15.80 -31.90
C VAL A 31 -9.50 14.30 -32.20
N ALA A 32 -10.58 13.84 -32.83
CA ALA A 32 -10.65 12.45 -33.28
C ALA A 32 -9.61 12.21 -34.38
N GLY A 33 -8.64 11.33 -34.15
CA GLY A 33 -7.62 11.00 -35.14
C GLY A 33 -8.21 10.17 -36.28
N ALA A 34 -7.75 10.41 -37.52
CA ALA A 34 -8.17 9.67 -38.73
C ALA A 34 -7.87 8.15 -38.72
N GLY A 35 -7.33 7.59 -37.63
CA GLY A 35 -6.99 6.18 -37.46
C GLY A 35 -7.38 5.60 -36.09
N GLY A 36 -8.42 6.15 -35.44
CA GLY A 36 -8.92 5.69 -34.14
C GLY A 36 -8.58 6.61 -32.96
N PRO A 37 -9.00 6.26 -31.73
CA PRO A 37 -8.82 7.08 -30.53
C PRO A 37 -7.33 7.31 -30.23
N ARG A 38 -6.94 8.57 -30.05
CA ARG A 38 -5.58 9.02 -29.69
C ARG A 38 -5.62 9.82 -28.38
N ARG A 39 -4.76 9.48 -27.41
CA ARG A 39 -4.55 10.32 -26.23
C ARG A 39 -3.87 11.62 -26.64
N GLN A 40 -4.33 12.74 -26.09
CA GLN A 40 -3.86 14.09 -26.39
C GLN A 40 -3.65 14.84 -25.07
N ARG A 41 -2.61 15.66 -24.98
CA ARG A 41 -2.47 16.63 -23.88
C ARG A 41 -3.50 17.72 -24.09
N LEU A 42 -4.50 17.77 -23.21
CA LEU A 42 -5.56 18.77 -23.28
C LEU A 42 -5.22 20.03 -22.49
N ALA A 43 -4.43 19.92 -21.43
CA ALA A 43 -3.97 21.09 -20.65
C ALA A 43 -3.10 22.03 -21.51
N PRO A 44 -3.25 23.36 -21.36
CA PRO A 44 -2.45 24.32 -22.12
C PRO A 44 -1.00 24.33 -21.64
N GLU A 45 -0.10 24.89 -22.46
CA GLU A 45 1.33 24.91 -22.15
C GLU A 45 1.65 25.69 -20.86
N PRO A 46 2.62 25.26 -20.05
CA PRO A 46 3.02 25.96 -18.83
C PRO A 46 3.45 27.40 -19.11
N PHE A 47 3.12 28.32 -18.21
CA PHE A 47 3.50 29.74 -18.26
C PHE A 47 2.90 30.53 -19.46
N THR A 48 1.80 30.04 -20.02
CA THR A 48 1.08 30.74 -21.11
C THR A 48 0.06 31.73 -20.56
N GLU A 49 0.16 33.01 -20.93
CA GLU A 49 -0.81 34.07 -20.58
C GLU A 49 -1.99 34.12 -21.57
N LEU A 50 -3.15 34.59 -21.12
CA LEU A 50 -4.34 34.83 -21.91
C LEU A 50 -4.18 36.16 -22.67
N ALA A 51 -4.14 36.10 -24.00
CA ALA A 51 -3.71 37.22 -24.85
C ALA A 51 -4.51 38.52 -24.67
N ASP A 52 -5.84 38.44 -24.58
CA ASP A 52 -6.74 39.60 -24.51
C ASP A 52 -7.20 39.94 -23.08
N GLY A 53 -6.62 39.29 -22.06
CA GLY A 53 -7.09 39.43 -20.68
C GLY A 53 -8.52 38.91 -20.47
N ARG A 54 -9.15 39.31 -19.36
CA ARG A 54 -10.58 39.02 -19.09
C ARG A 54 -11.41 40.31 -19.26
N PRO A 55 -12.53 40.28 -20.00
CA PRO A 55 -13.36 41.46 -20.21
C PRO A 55 -14.02 41.93 -18.90
N PRO A 56 -14.30 43.24 -18.73
CA PRO A 56 -15.04 43.73 -17.57
C PRO A 56 -16.43 43.11 -17.44
N GLY A 57 -16.88 42.86 -16.22
CA GLY A 57 -18.17 42.23 -15.92
C GLY A 57 -18.09 41.26 -14.74
N ALA A 58 -19.11 40.41 -14.59
CA ALA A 58 -19.15 39.36 -13.58
C ALA A 58 -18.89 37.98 -14.21
N HIS A 59 -17.88 37.28 -13.70
CA HIS A 59 -17.54 35.91 -14.06
C HIS A 59 -17.96 34.96 -12.95
N LEU A 60 -18.97 34.13 -13.21
CA LEU A 60 -19.53 33.20 -12.26
C LEU A 60 -18.94 31.80 -12.48
N HIS A 61 -18.54 31.14 -11.41
CA HIS A 61 -18.15 29.72 -11.41
C HIS A 61 -18.76 29.04 -10.20
N TRP A 62 -19.43 27.92 -10.36
CA TRP A 62 -19.94 27.16 -9.21
C TRP A 62 -19.37 25.75 -9.16
N ALA A 63 -19.13 25.31 -7.94
CA ALA A 63 -18.55 24.01 -7.65
C ALA A 63 -19.60 22.90 -7.82
N VAL A 64 -19.19 21.81 -8.46
CA VAL A 64 -19.93 20.55 -8.42
C VAL A 64 -19.76 19.93 -7.03
N PRO A 65 -20.81 19.37 -6.39
CA PRO A 65 -20.68 18.71 -5.10
C PRO A 65 -19.62 17.60 -5.12
N ASP A 66 -18.85 17.49 -4.04
CA ASP A 66 -17.75 16.52 -3.90
C ASP A 66 -18.19 15.07 -4.11
N ALA A 67 -19.41 14.75 -3.71
CA ALA A 67 -20.04 13.45 -3.92
C ALA A 67 -20.05 13.03 -5.39
N LEU A 68 -20.21 14.00 -6.30
CA LEU A 68 -20.30 13.77 -7.74
C LEU A 68 -18.94 13.86 -8.45
N THR A 69 -17.86 14.21 -7.72
CA THR A 69 -16.49 14.27 -8.24
C THR A 69 -15.63 13.10 -7.80
N ARG A 70 -16.20 12.10 -7.11
CA ARG A 70 -15.52 10.89 -6.67
C ARG A 70 -15.97 9.68 -7.49
N ALA A 71 -15.00 8.85 -7.89
CA ALA A 71 -15.30 7.57 -8.53
C ALA A 71 -15.62 6.49 -7.48
N GLY A 72 -16.47 5.52 -7.85
CA GLY A 72 -16.75 4.34 -7.02
C GLY A 72 -15.49 3.53 -6.68
N ARG A 73 -15.37 3.07 -5.43
CA ARG A 73 -14.14 2.44 -4.90
C ARG A 73 -13.91 1.00 -5.36
N ASP A 74 -14.95 0.29 -5.82
CA ASP A 74 -14.91 -1.17 -6.06
C ASP A 74 -14.77 -1.59 -7.53
N ALA A 75 -14.76 -0.63 -8.46
CA ALA A 75 -14.66 -0.92 -9.89
C ALA A 75 -13.20 -0.94 -10.37
N VAL A 76 -12.90 -1.84 -11.31
CA VAL A 76 -11.58 -1.94 -11.97
C VAL A 76 -11.25 -0.67 -12.76
N GLU A 77 -12.28 0.03 -13.25
CA GLU A 77 -12.19 1.35 -13.89
C GLU A 77 -13.01 2.37 -13.07
N PRO A 78 -12.48 3.57 -12.81
CA PRO A 78 -13.16 4.58 -12.02
C PRO A 78 -14.39 5.12 -12.78
N VAL A 79 -15.59 4.81 -12.30
CA VAL A 79 -16.85 5.35 -12.83
C VAL A 79 -17.26 6.56 -12.01
N PHE A 80 -17.39 7.71 -12.67
CA PHE A 80 -17.83 8.96 -12.06
C PHE A 80 -19.34 9.14 -12.22
N PRO A 81 -20.04 9.69 -11.20
CA PRO A 81 -21.46 10.04 -11.32
C PRO A 81 -21.72 11.05 -12.46
N VAL A 82 -22.93 10.97 -13.02
CA VAL A 82 -23.43 11.95 -13.98
C VAL A 82 -23.72 13.27 -13.25
N LEU A 83 -23.34 14.38 -13.87
CA LEU A 83 -23.57 15.72 -13.34
C LEU A 83 -24.91 16.32 -13.78
N PRO A 84 -25.49 17.24 -13.00
CA PRO A 84 -26.68 18.00 -13.42
C PRO A 84 -26.39 18.82 -14.69
N ASP A 85 -27.29 18.72 -15.67
CA ASP A 85 -27.18 19.25 -17.03
C ASP A 85 -28.14 20.41 -17.34
N ARG A 86 -28.92 20.83 -16.34
CA ARG A 86 -29.82 21.99 -16.39
C ARG A 86 -29.45 22.98 -15.31
N TRP A 87 -29.28 24.24 -15.69
CA TRP A 87 -28.94 25.31 -14.74
C TRP A 87 -29.73 26.59 -15.06
N LEU A 88 -30.44 27.10 -14.07
CA LEU A 88 -31.00 28.44 -14.03
C LEU A 88 -30.01 29.36 -13.32
N VAL A 89 -29.66 30.48 -13.93
CA VAL A 89 -28.95 31.59 -13.29
C VAL A 89 -29.88 32.77 -13.20
N VAL A 90 -29.96 33.40 -12.03
CA VAL A 90 -30.79 34.59 -11.78
C VAL A 90 -29.90 35.70 -11.23
N ARG A 91 -30.06 36.92 -11.73
CA ARG A 91 -29.43 38.13 -11.22
C ARG A 91 -30.49 39.07 -10.68
N LEU A 92 -30.28 39.56 -9.46
CA LEU A 92 -30.98 40.71 -8.89
C LEU A 92 -30.12 41.95 -9.02
N SER A 93 -30.67 43.01 -9.60
CA SER A 93 -30.01 44.32 -9.73
C SER A 93 -31.00 45.46 -9.47
N GLY A 94 -30.51 46.67 -9.22
CA GLY A 94 -31.36 47.85 -9.11
C GLY A 94 -30.82 48.91 -8.16
N PRO A 95 -31.18 50.19 -8.34
CA PRO A 95 -30.76 51.26 -7.45
C PRO A 95 -31.41 51.11 -6.07
N ALA A 96 -30.79 51.70 -5.04
CA ALA A 96 -31.29 51.67 -3.66
C ALA A 96 -32.70 52.27 -3.47
N THR A 97 -33.17 53.07 -4.42
CA THR A 97 -34.49 53.73 -4.41
C THR A 97 -35.58 52.94 -5.13
N ALA A 98 -35.26 51.83 -5.79
CA ALA A 98 -36.25 51.03 -6.50
C ALA A 98 -37.15 50.27 -5.50
N PRO A 99 -38.48 50.24 -5.72
CA PRO A 99 -39.40 49.51 -4.83
C PRO A 99 -39.21 47.99 -4.92
N THR A 100 -38.85 47.47 -6.09
CA THR A 100 -38.52 46.06 -6.33
C THR A 100 -37.21 45.96 -7.11
N ARG A 101 -36.52 44.81 -6.98
CA ARG A 101 -35.30 44.48 -7.73
C ARG A 101 -35.66 44.10 -9.16
N THR A 102 -34.81 44.48 -10.11
CA THR A 102 -34.84 43.95 -11.47
C THR A 102 -34.32 42.53 -11.47
N VAL A 103 -35.11 41.60 -12.01
CA VAL A 103 -34.75 40.19 -12.15
C VAL A 103 -34.35 39.92 -13.59
N ARG A 104 -33.14 39.37 -13.78
CA ARG A 104 -32.68 38.85 -15.07
C ARG A 104 -32.34 37.38 -14.94
N THR A 105 -32.76 36.56 -15.91
CA THR A 105 -32.62 35.11 -15.87
C THR A 105 -31.91 34.56 -17.10
N TRP A 106 -31.10 33.51 -16.91
CA TRP A 106 -30.51 32.71 -17.97
C TRP A 106 -30.81 31.23 -17.69
N LEU A 107 -31.28 30.51 -18.70
CA LEU A 107 -31.43 29.07 -18.65
C LEU A 107 -30.36 28.44 -19.55
N LEU A 108 -29.43 27.71 -18.96
CA LEU A 108 -28.31 27.11 -19.70
C LEU A 108 -28.75 25.81 -20.41
N PRO A 109 -28.37 25.61 -21.68
CA PRO A 109 -28.74 24.43 -22.47
C PRO A 109 -28.04 23.15 -21.98
N PRO A 110 -28.56 21.95 -22.32
CA PRO A 110 -27.90 20.69 -22.01
C PRO A 110 -26.75 20.49 -23.01
N GLY A 111 -25.62 21.11 -22.74
CA GLY A 111 -24.33 20.73 -23.32
C GLY A 111 -24.22 20.60 -24.84
N SER A 112 -24.26 21.70 -25.60
CA SER A 112 -23.47 21.80 -26.83
C SER A 112 -22.88 23.19 -26.91
N GLY A 113 -21.55 23.28 -26.98
CA GLY A 113 -20.84 24.56 -27.00
C GLY A 113 -21.31 25.50 -28.12
N SER A 114 -21.10 26.79 -27.85
CA SER A 114 -21.38 27.98 -28.66
C SER A 114 -22.86 28.31 -28.94
N GLY A 115 -23.47 29.00 -27.98
CA GLY A 115 -24.74 29.69 -28.14
C GLY A 115 -25.27 30.13 -26.79
N LEU A 116 -24.87 31.32 -26.31
CA LEU A 116 -25.58 31.97 -25.21
C LEU A 116 -27.03 32.20 -25.68
N PRO A 117 -28.07 31.76 -24.96
CA PRO A 117 -29.34 32.45 -25.09
C PRO A 117 -29.10 33.88 -24.61
N GLY A 118 -29.24 34.84 -25.52
CA GLY A 118 -29.19 36.26 -25.18
C GLY A 118 -30.30 36.63 -24.18
N PRO A 119 -30.18 37.77 -23.48
CA PRO A 119 -31.28 38.28 -22.67
C PRO A 119 -32.52 38.47 -23.55
N GLY A 120 -33.63 37.87 -23.17
CA GLY A 120 -34.89 38.03 -23.89
C GLY A 120 -36.07 37.96 -22.93
N PRO A 121 -36.94 38.99 -22.85
CA PRO A 121 -38.32 38.78 -22.45
C PRO A 121 -39.00 37.99 -23.57
N GLY A 122 -39.20 36.70 -23.34
CA GLY A 122 -39.75 35.75 -24.32
C GLY A 122 -38.68 34.83 -24.91
N LEU A 123 -38.47 33.68 -24.28
CA LEU A 123 -37.95 32.51 -24.97
C LEU A 123 -39.09 31.92 -25.80
N PRO A 124 -38.82 31.36 -27.00
CA PRO A 124 -39.83 30.57 -27.71
C PRO A 124 -40.24 29.40 -26.80
N ASP A 125 -41.50 28.98 -26.87
CA ASP A 125 -41.93 27.67 -26.39
C ASP A 125 -40.95 26.64 -26.95
N LEU A 126 -39.96 26.22 -26.15
CA LEU A 126 -39.25 25.00 -26.41
C LEU A 126 -40.23 23.93 -25.93
N PRO A 127 -40.89 23.17 -26.82
CA PRO A 127 -41.67 22.03 -26.39
C PRO A 127 -40.75 21.09 -25.60
N ASP A 128 -41.35 20.09 -24.95
CA ASP A 128 -40.66 18.89 -24.47
C ASP A 128 -39.95 18.16 -25.65
N ILE A 129 -38.96 18.80 -26.26
CA ILE A 129 -38.05 18.17 -27.20
C ILE A 129 -37.29 17.20 -26.34
N GLU A 130 -37.50 15.90 -26.58
CA GLU A 130 -36.57 14.86 -26.17
C GLU A 130 -35.16 15.36 -26.47
N LEU A 131 -34.46 15.76 -25.42
CA LEU A 131 -33.14 16.33 -25.55
C LEU A 131 -32.25 15.26 -26.16
N PRO A 132 -31.44 15.59 -27.18
CA PRO A 132 -30.52 14.61 -27.76
C PRO A 132 -29.63 14.07 -26.63
N ASP A 133 -29.53 12.75 -26.54
CA ASP A 133 -28.72 12.10 -25.52
C ASP A 133 -27.28 12.60 -25.65
N LEU A 134 -26.79 13.29 -24.61
CA LEU A 134 -25.37 13.54 -24.46
C LEU A 134 -24.71 12.18 -24.32
N THR A 135 -24.10 11.73 -25.41
CA THR A 135 -23.46 10.43 -25.51
C THR A 135 -21.98 10.67 -25.76
N PRO A 136 -21.11 10.50 -24.75
CA PRO A 136 -21.39 10.08 -23.37
C PRO A 136 -21.94 11.21 -22.46
N PRO A 137 -22.57 10.86 -21.32
CA PRO A 137 -23.08 11.84 -20.35
C PRO A 137 -21.94 12.64 -19.71
N ILE A 138 -22.24 13.87 -19.26
CA ILE A 138 -21.25 14.74 -18.62
C ILE A 138 -20.95 14.23 -17.20
N THR A 139 -19.68 13.98 -16.93
CA THR A 139 -19.15 13.62 -15.60
C THR A 139 -18.13 14.65 -15.14
N ALA A 140 -17.66 14.56 -13.89
CA ALA A 140 -16.62 15.44 -13.37
C ALA A 140 -15.29 15.38 -14.14
N LEU A 141 -15.03 14.29 -14.89
CA LEU A 141 -13.85 14.16 -15.75
C LEU A 141 -13.95 14.92 -17.08
N GLY A 142 -15.15 15.35 -17.50
CA GLY A 142 -15.35 15.96 -18.83
C GLY A 142 -14.72 15.13 -19.97
N PRO A 143 -13.76 15.67 -20.74
CA PRO A 143 -13.05 14.94 -21.80
C PRO A 143 -11.98 13.95 -21.30
N GLY A 144 -11.86 13.73 -19.99
CA GLY A 144 -10.93 12.76 -19.37
C GLY A 144 -9.88 13.38 -18.44
N ASP A 145 -10.05 14.62 -18.00
CA ASP A 145 -9.12 15.33 -17.11
C ASP A 145 -9.79 15.70 -15.78
N PRO A 146 -9.22 15.31 -14.61
CA PRO A 146 -9.81 15.56 -13.30
C PRO A 146 -9.85 17.06 -12.91
N ALA A 147 -9.07 17.93 -13.56
CA ALA A 147 -9.13 19.37 -13.34
C ALA A 147 -10.18 20.07 -14.22
N TRP A 148 -10.92 19.34 -15.07
CA TRP A 148 -11.83 19.93 -16.05
C TRP A 148 -12.89 20.84 -15.39
N THR A 149 -13.60 20.36 -14.37
CA THR A 149 -14.63 21.16 -13.66
C THR A 149 -14.06 22.29 -12.79
N ALA A 150 -12.76 22.24 -12.49
CA ALA A 150 -12.09 23.23 -11.64
C ALA A 150 -11.66 24.48 -12.42
N ALA A 151 -11.45 24.39 -13.73
CA ALA A 151 -11.07 25.53 -14.55
C ALA A 151 -12.29 26.24 -15.15
N TYR A 152 -12.48 27.52 -14.85
CA TYR A 152 -13.58 28.35 -15.35
C TYR A 152 -13.72 28.28 -16.88
N ASP A 153 -12.61 28.41 -17.63
CA ASP A 153 -12.64 28.48 -19.09
C ASP A 153 -13.13 27.16 -19.74
N ASN A 154 -13.01 26.03 -19.05
CA ASN A 154 -13.44 24.72 -19.53
C ASN A 154 -14.95 24.49 -19.45
N VAL A 155 -15.60 25.16 -18.48
CA VAL A 155 -17.00 24.92 -18.12
C VAL A 155 -17.90 26.11 -18.37
N LEU A 156 -17.39 27.14 -19.06
CA LEU A 156 -18.18 28.30 -19.50
C LEU A 156 -19.38 27.85 -20.34
N GLY A 157 -20.57 28.31 -19.96
CA GLY A 157 -21.85 27.90 -20.53
C GLY A 157 -22.44 26.60 -19.94
N ARG A 158 -21.83 26.03 -18.89
CA ARG A 158 -22.32 24.86 -18.16
C ARG A 158 -22.33 25.06 -16.65
N PHE A 159 -21.14 25.14 -16.05
CA PHE A 159 -20.94 25.42 -14.61
C PHE A 159 -20.32 26.80 -14.37
N ALA A 160 -20.30 27.63 -15.41
CA ALA A 160 -19.81 29.00 -15.37
C ALA A 160 -20.58 29.88 -16.37
N LEU A 161 -20.69 31.18 -16.06
CA LEU A 161 -21.37 32.18 -16.88
C LEU A 161 -20.58 33.51 -16.84
N TYR A 162 -20.53 34.21 -17.97
CA TYR A 162 -20.08 35.60 -18.03
C TYR A 162 -21.30 36.52 -18.21
N ASP A 163 -21.45 37.51 -17.32
CA ASP A 163 -22.42 38.60 -17.43
C ASP A 163 -21.68 39.93 -17.68
N ASP A 164 -21.97 40.57 -18.80
CA ASP A 164 -21.35 41.83 -19.23
C ASP A 164 -21.77 43.05 -18.41
N LEU A 165 -22.87 42.94 -17.64
CA LEU A 165 -23.44 44.00 -16.80
C LEU A 165 -23.78 45.31 -17.54
N LEU A 166 -23.86 45.29 -18.87
CA LEU A 166 -24.10 46.50 -19.68
C LEU A 166 -25.50 47.09 -19.43
N ASP A 167 -26.48 46.23 -19.14
CA ASP A 167 -27.88 46.62 -18.88
C ASP A 167 -28.12 47.18 -17.47
N VAL A 168 -27.22 46.90 -16.53
CA VAL A 168 -27.27 47.47 -15.17
C VAL A 168 -26.88 48.96 -15.19
N GLY A 169 -26.10 49.39 -16.19
CA GLY A 169 -25.64 50.77 -16.34
C GLY A 169 -24.45 51.10 -15.44
N ARG A 170 -24.04 52.39 -15.44
CA ARG A 170 -22.84 52.87 -14.72
C ARG A 170 -23.12 53.47 -13.33
N ALA A 171 -24.38 53.51 -12.90
CA ALA A 171 -24.72 54.00 -11.57
C ALA A 171 -24.36 52.95 -10.51
N ALA A 172 -23.78 53.40 -9.40
CA ALA A 172 -23.40 52.52 -8.29
C ALA A 172 -24.63 51.85 -7.68
N GLN A 173 -24.69 50.52 -7.75
CA GLN A 173 -25.78 49.71 -7.22
C GLN A 173 -25.31 48.31 -6.83
N SER A 174 -26.15 47.59 -6.09
CA SER A 174 -25.92 46.22 -5.68
C SER A 174 -26.37 45.23 -6.75
N ILE A 175 -25.68 44.09 -6.80
CA ILE A 175 -25.99 42.93 -7.61
C ILE A 175 -25.91 41.69 -6.72
N ALA A 176 -26.78 40.72 -6.99
CA ALA A 176 -26.75 39.40 -6.38
C ALA A 176 -27.10 38.33 -7.42
N TYR A 177 -26.55 37.13 -7.29
CA TYR A 177 -26.76 36.01 -8.19
C TYR A 177 -27.25 34.77 -7.44
N LEU A 178 -28.12 33.99 -8.08
CA LEU A 178 -28.55 32.66 -7.66
C LEU A 178 -28.31 31.69 -8.83
N VAL A 179 -27.79 30.51 -8.51
CA VAL A 179 -27.78 29.36 -9.43
C VAL A 179 -28.67 28.25 -8.89
N CYS A 180 -29.45 27.61 -9.77
CA CYS A 180 -30.25 26.42 -9.45
C CYS A 180 -30.00 25.35 -10.52
N GLY A 181 -29.53 24.17 -10.11
CA GLY A 181 -29.18 23.06 -11.01
C GLY A 181 -30.03 21.81 -10.76
N TRP A 182 -30.43 21.11 -11.81
CA TRP A 182 -31.17 19.84 -11.71
C TRP A 182 -30.81 18.90 -12.86
N TYR A 183 -31.26 17.65 -12.76
CA TYR A 183 -31.15 16.68 -13.84
C TYR A 183 -32.34 16.84 -14.79
N GLY A 184 -32.08 17.14 -16.07
CA GLY A 184 -33.11 17.26 -17.09
C GLY A 184 -33.88 15.96 -17.33
N ARG A 185 -33.23 14.80 -17.12
CA ARG A 185 -33.86 13.48 -17.15
C ARG A 185 -33.96 12.91 -15.74
N ALA A 186 -35.17 12.50 -15.33
CA ALA A 186 -35.38 11.90 -14.01
C ALA A 186 -34.45 10.69 -13.78
N GLY A 187 -34.29 9.79 -14.76
CA GLY A 187 -33.44 8.60 -14.62
C GLY A 187 -31.93 8.86 -14.44
N ALA A 188 -31.45 10.10 -14.62
CA ALA A 188 -30.06 10.49 -14.35
C ALA A 188 -29.85 11.00 -12.92
N ASP A 189 -30.93 11.36 -12.21
CA ASP A 189 -30.88 11.81 -10.82
C ASP A 189 -30.67 10.61 -9.89
N PRO A 190 -29.68 10.64 -8.98
CA PRO A 190 -29.40 9.51 -8.09
C PRO A 190 -30.53 9.18 -7.11
N LEU A 191 -31.46 10.10 -6.83
CA LEU A 191 -32.60 9.87 -5.92
C LEU A 191 -33.84 9.30 -6.64
N THR A 192 -33.82 9.22 -7.97
CA THR A 192 -34.99 8.74 -8.72
C THR A 192 -35.29 7.28 -8.41
N GLY A 193 -36.50 7.02 -7.93
CA GLY A 193 -36.98 5.68 -7.60
C GLY A 193 -36.36 5.09 -6.32
N ALA A 194 -35.61 5.88 -5.54
CA ALA A 194 -35.09 5.45 -4.24
C ALA A 194 -36.26 5.33 -3.24
N ASP A 195 -36.30 4.21 -2.52
CA ASP A 195 -37.11 4.08 -1.32
C ASP A 195 -36.41 4.74 -0.11
N GLU A 196 -37.07 4.74 1.05
CA GLU A 196 -36.53 5.38 2.25
C GLU A 196 -35.17 4.79 2.67
N ALA A 197 -35.00 3.47 2.61
CA ALA A 197 -33.74 2.82 2.98
C ALA A 197 -32.61 3.20 2.01
N ARG A 198 -32.88 3.20 0.70
CA ARG A 198 -31.91 3.59 -0.31
C ARG A 198 -31.56 5.08 -0.23
N PHE A 199 -32.51 5.94 0.09
CA PHE A 199 -32.27 7.37 0.29
C PHE A 199 -31.25 7.64 1.41
N TRP A 200 -31.43 7.04 2.59
CA TRP A 200 -30.48 7.19 3.70
C TRP A 200 -29.11 6.60 3.36
N THR A 201 -29.09 5.48 2.63
CA THR A 201 -27.84 4.87 2.14
C THR A 201 -27.10 5.81 1.18
N LEU A 202 -27.83 6.45 0.25
CA LEU A 202 -27.26 7.39 -0.72
C LEU A 202 -26.70 8.65 -0.04
N LEU A 203 -27.38 9.16 1.00
CA LEU A 203 -26.86 10.29 1.78
C LEU A 203 -25.51 9.94 2.42
N GLU A 204 -25.38 8.77 3.03
CA GLU A 204 -24.11 8.31 3.60
C GLU A 204 -23.03 8.10 2.50
N GLU A 205 -23.38 7.45 1.39
CA GLU A 205 -22.48 7.25 0.23
C GLU A 205 -21.94 8.59 -0.32
N PHE A 206 -22.78 9.62 -0.36
CA PHE A 206 -22.44 10.96 -0.82
C PHE A 206 -21.83 11.85 0.27
N GLY A 207 -21.81 11.43 1.53
CA GLY A 207 -21.39 12.26 2.66
C GLY A 207 -22.30 13.49 2.83
N TRP A 208 -23.61 13.31 2.68
CA TRP A 208 -24.63 14.33 2.86
C TRP A 208 -25.48 14.01 4.10
N SER A 209 -26.05 15.04 4.71
CA SER A 209 -26.98 14.89 5.84
C SER A 209 -28.18 15.81 5.67
N LEU A 210 -29.31 15.48 6.30
CA LEU A 210 -30.49 16.35 6.32
C LEU A 210 -30.39 17.32 7.51
N ASP A 211 -30.75 18.59 7.34
CA ASP A 211 -30.87 19.53 8.46
C ASP A 211 -31.83 18.96 9.52
N PRO A 212 -31.41 18.82 10.80
CA PRO A 212 -32.24 18.28 11.89
C PRO A 212 -33.56 19.02 12.12
N ARG A 213 -33.68 20.26 11.63
CA ARG A 213 -34.91 21.07 11.72
C ARG A 213 -35.91 20.78 10.60
N SER A 214 -35.49 20.02 9.58
CA SER A 214 -36.40 19.47 8.58
C SER A 214 -37.30 18.43 9.27
N SER A 215 -38.62 18.48 9.05
CA SER A 215 -39.53 17.61 9.80
C SER A 215 -39.36 16.15 9.35
N GLY A 216 -39.23 15.21 10.29
CA GLY A 216 -39.23 13.77 9.98
C GLY A 216 -40.59 13.24 9.49
N ALA A 217 -41.60 14.12 9.36
CA ALA A 217 -42.92 13.80 8.85
C ALA A 217 -43.07 14.08 7.33
N ASP A 218 -42.09 14.75 6.71
CA ASP A 218 -42.10 15.03 5.28
C ASP A 218 -41.76 13.76 4.46
N PRO A 219 -42.40 13.53 3.30
CA PRO A 219 -42.05 12.43 2.43
C PRO A 219 -40.60 12.58 1.93
N VAL A 220 -39.90 11.44 1.85
CA VAL A 220 -38.51 11.35 1.40
C VAL A 220 -38.34 12.03 0.04
N PRO A 221 -37.34 12.92 -0.12
CA PRO A 221 -37.06 13.57 -1.40
C PRO A 221 -36.77 12.57 -2.52
N THR A 222 -37.35 12.80 -3.70
CA THR A 222 -37.26 11.89 -4.85
C THR A 222 -36.36 12.43 -5.97
N SER A 223 -35.78 13.61 -5.80
CA SER A 223 -34.88 14.27 -6.77
C SER A 223 -34.05 15.37 -6.09
N CYS A 224 -32.90 15.69 -6.66
CA CYS A 224 -31.97 16.73 -6.20
C CYS A 224 -32.22 18.08 -6.89
N LEU A 225 -32.04 19.17 -6.14
CA LEU A 225 -31.92 20.54 -6.66
C LEU A 225 -30.67 21.19 -6.05
N PHE A 226 -29.68 21.49 -6.89
CA PHE A 226 -28.42 22.11 -6.48
C PHE A 226 -28.57 23.62 -6.44
N HIS A 227 -28.08 24.31 -5.41
CA HIS A 227 -28.24 25.76 -5.31
C HIS A 227 -27.09 26.50 -4.64
N GLY A 228 -26.83 27.73 -5.08
CA GLY A 228 -25.80 28.61 -4.51
C GLY A 228 -26.06 30.07 -4.86
N SER A 229 -25.66 30.97 -3.97
CA SER A 229 -25.93 32.41 -4.06
C SER A 229 -24.67 33.24 -3.85
N GLY A 230 -24.47 34.27 -4.66
CA GLY A 230 -23.44 35.30 -4.48
C GLY A 230 -24.11 36.64 -4.20
N VAL A 231 -23.79 37.27 -3.07
CA VAL A 231 -24.56 38.43 -2.55
C VAL A 231 -23.69 39.65 -2.31
N ALA A 232 -24.32 40.82 -2.13
CA ALA A 232 -23.64 42.08 -1.80
C ALA A 232 -22.51 42.47 -2.76
N ILE A 233 -22.72 42.26 -4.07
CA ILE A 233 -21.73 42.61 -5.08
C ILE A 233 -21.99 44.03 -5.57
N GLY A 234 -20.99 44.92 -5.47
CA GLY A 234 -21.11 46.29 -5.95
C GLY A 234 -20.70 46.46 -7.41
N TRP A 235 -21.47 47.23 -8.19
CA TRP A 235 -21.14 47.59 -9.57
C TRP A 235 -21.51 49.04 -9.89
N PRO A 236 -20.69 49.79 -10.67
CA PRO A 236 -19.37 49.42 -11.19
C PRO A 236 -18.26 49.53 -10.14
N GLN A 237 -18.55 50.08 -8.97
CA GLN A 237 -17.61 50.16 -7.84
C GLN A 237 -18.05 49.21 -6.73
N PRO A 238 -17.13 48.76 -5.85
CA PRO A 238 -17.48 47.92 -4.70
C PRO A 238 -18.55 48.54 -3.80
N ARG A 239 -18.59 49.86 -3.64
CA ARG A 239 -19.57 50.53 -2.79
C ARG A 239 -20.83 50.92 -3.56
N TRP A 240 -22.00 50.78 -2.91
CA TRP A 240 -23.30 51.27 -3.41
C TRP A 240 -24.09 52.02 -2.34
N PRO A 241 -25.03 52.90 -2.73
CA PRO A 241 -25.89 53.63 -1.78
C PRO A 241 -26.64 52.69 -0.82
N GLY A 242 -26.53 52.97 0.47
CA GLY A 242 -27.14 52.17 1.54
C GLY A 242 -26.44 50.85 1.89
N GLY A 243 -25.36 50.48 1.18
CA GLY A 243 -24.51 49.32 1.50
C GLY A 243 -23.26 49.63 2.33
N GLY A 244 -22.81 50.89 2.38
CA GLY A 244 -21.54 51.24 3.04
C GLY A 244 -20.36 50.44 2.44
N ASP A 245 -19.57 49.80 3.31
CA ASP A 245 -18.43 48.94 2.92
C ASP A 245 -18.79 47.46 2.72
N LEU A 246 -20.08 47.10 2.73
CA LEU A 246 -20.51 45.70 2.57
C LEU A 246 -20.08 45.07 1.24
N GLY A 247 -19.74 45.88 0.22
CA GLY A 247 -19.22 45.40 -1.04
C GLY A 247 -17.71 45.26 -1.14
N ALA A 248 -16.98 45.50 -0.05
CA ALA A 248 -15.53 45.32 -0.02
C ALA A 248 -15.19 43.87 -0.33
N GLU A 249 -14.47 43.64 -1.43
CA GLU A 249 -14.08 42.31 -1.86
C GLU A 249 -12.84 41.85 -1.09
N ALA A 250 -12.95 40.75 -0.36
CA ALA A 250 -11.79 40.09 0.23
C ALA A 250 -10.90 39.52 -0.88
N GLU A 251 -9.60 39.80 -0.84
CA GLU A 251 -8.60 39.24 -1.76
C GLU A 251 -8.18 37.86 -1.28
N ALA A 252 -8.49 36.81 -2.05
CA ALA A 252 -8.15 35.42 -1.69
C ALA A 252 -6.83 34.93 -2.32
N ARG A 253 -6.19 35.73 -3.19
CA ARG A 253 -4.90 35.37 -3.81
C ARG A 253 -3.80 35.26 -2.74
N PRO A 254 -2.98 34.19 -2.75
CA PRO A 254 -1.90 34.03 -1.79
C PRO A 254 -0.81 35.08 -1.99
N VAL A 255 -0.16 35.47 -0.90
CA VAL A 255 1.01 36.34 -0.92
C VAL A 255 2.23 35.50 -1.30
N PRO A 256 2.92 35.77 -2.42
CA PRO A 256 4.02 34.90 -2.89
C PRO A 256 5.16 34.68 -1.88
N ALA A 257 5.41 35.67 -1.00
CA ALA A 257 6.43 35.59 0.04
C ALA A 257 6.06 34.64 1.20
N GLU A 258 4.79 34.30 1.35
CA GLU A 258 4.28 33.40 2.39
C GLU A 258 4.13 31.95 1.90
N VAL A 259 4.30 31.70 0.60
CA VAL A 259 4.19 30.37 0.01
C VAL A 259 5.48 29.58 0.23
N VAL A 260 5.40 28.52 1.03
CA VAL A 260 6.51 27.57 1.24
C VAL A 260 6.32 26.37 0.33
N VAL A 261 7.41 25.91 -0.30
CA VAL A 261 7.41 24.78 -1.23
C VAL A 261 8.34 23.69 -0.70
N ALA A 262 7.80 22.48 -0.55
CA ALA A 262 8.57 21.27 -0.26
C ALA A 262 8.43 20.27 -1.40
N VAL A 263 9.54 19.61 -1.75
CA VAL A 263 9.55 18.52 -2.74
C VAL A 263 10.05 17.27 -2.05
N GLY A 264 9.29 16.19 -2.15
CA GLY A 264 9.61 14.90 -1.58
C GLY A 264 9.43 13.78 -2.60
N ASP A 265 10.05 12.64 -2.31
CA ASP A 265 9.79 11.37 -3.00
C ASP A 265 8.37 10.84 -2.77
N THR A 266 7.74 11.28 -1.68
CA THR A 266 6.41 10.93 -1.21
C THR A 266 5.75 12.16 -0.58
N THR A 267 4.41 12.18 -0.51
CA THR A 267 3.67 13.23 0.21
C THR A 267 4.09 13.29 1.69
N ALA A 268 4.31 12.14 2.32
CA ALA A 268 4.70 12.07 3.72
C ALA A 268 6.06 12.76 3.98
N ALA A 269 7.07 12.48 3.18
CA ALA A 269 8.38 13.11 3.29
C ALA A 269 8.33 14.63 3.02
N ALA A 270 7.54 15.05 2.01
CA ALA A 270 7.36 16.46 1.71
C ALA A 270 6.65 17.23 2.84
N VAL A 271 5.62 16.65 3.46
CA VAL A 271 4.93 17.25 4.61
C VAL A 271 5.82 17.25 5.86
N ALA A 272 6.56 16.16 6.13
CA ALA A 272 7.50 16.10 7.25
C ALA A 272 8.61 17.16 7.14
N THR A 273 9.06 17.47 5.92
CA THR A 273 10.01 18.56 5.67
C THR A 273 9.43 19.93 6.06
N LEU A 274 8.15 20.19 5.75
CA LEU A 274 7.48 21.44 6.13
C LEU A 274 7.34 21.58 7.65
N ALA A 275 7.04 20.49 8.36
CA ALA A 275 6.90 20.49 9.82
C ALA A 275 8.19 20.96 10.52
N LEU A 276 9.37 20.58 10.01
CA LEU A 276 10.66 21.06 10.54
C LEU A 276 10.86 22.56 10.37
N THR A 277 10.42 23.11 9.23
CA THR A 277 10.57 24.56 8.96
C THR A 277 9.66 25.43 9.82
N ALA A 278 8.55 24.89 10.32
CA ALA A 278 7.63 25.60 11.20
C ALA A 278 8.18 25.76 12.63
N GLU A 279 8.99 24.80 13.12
CA GLU A 279 9.63 24.89 14.43
C GLU A 279 10.80 25.88 14.45
N ASP A 280 11.51 26.05 13.34
CA ASP A 280 12.60 27.03 13.18
C ASP A 280 12.08 28.49 13.07
N GLY A 281 10.76 28.69 12.93
CA GLY A 281 10.11 29.98 12.68
C GLY A 281 9.82 30.86 13.91
N THR A 282 10.12 30.41 15.14
CA THR A 282 10.08 31.31 16.31
C THR A 282 11.27 32.27 16.28
N GLU A 283 11.02 33.50 15.84
CA GLU A 283 12.01 34.59 15.78
C GLU A 283 12.76 34.80 17.11
N GLY A 284 14.10 34.82 17.03
CA GLY A 284 14.95 35.43 18.07
C GLY A 284 15.91 34.49 18.82
N GLY A 285 16.79 33.78 18.12
CA GLY A 285 17.86 33.00 18.76
C GLY A 285 19.08 32.80 17.85
N ARG A 286 20.10 33.64 18.04
CA ARG A 286 21.41 33.50 17.40
C ARG A 286 22.01 32.13 17.77
N ARG A 287 22.30 31.30 16.77
CA ARG A 287 22.94 29.98 16.92
C ARG A 287 24.33 30.12 17.54
N ASP A 288 24.45 29.80 18.83
CA ASP A 288 25.66 29.18 19.33
C ASP A 288 25.54 27.67 19.03
N ARG A 289 26.40 27.20 18.12
CA ARG A 289 26.60 25.76 17.91
C ARG A 289 27.35 25.22 19.12
N ASP A 290 26.62 24.76 20.13
CA ASP A 290 27.18 23.87 21.14
C ASP A 290 27.25 22.45 20.56
N GLU A 291 28.42 22.08 20.07
CA GLU A 291 28.79 20.75 19.56
C GLU A 291 28.86 19.66 20.65
N ALA A 292 28.39 19.94 21.88
CA ALA A 292 28.68 19.11 23.05
C ALA A 292 27.52 18.22 23.56
N SER A 293 26.31 18.28 23.00
CA SER A 293 25.15 17.45 23.44
C SER A 293 24.54 16.52 22.37
N GLY A 294 25.09 16.47 21.15
CA GLY A 294 25.06 15.29 20.29
C GLY A 294 23.74 14.73 19.75
N VAL A 295 22.56 15.32 20.00
CA VAL A 295 21.32 14.91 19.30
C VAL A 295 20.44 16.15 18.99
N PRO A 296 20.36 16.58 17.72
CA PRO A 296 19.37 17.60 17.33
C PRO A 296 17.96 17.01 17.42
N GLY A 297 17.00 17.77 17.96
CA GLY A 297 15.58 17.36 18.07
C GLY A 297 14.85 17.26 16.72
N GLY A 298 15.35 17.92 15.67
CA GLY A 298 14.76 17.92 14.33
C GLY A 298 14.59 16.54 13.68
N PRO A 299 15.62 15.65 13.63
CA PRO A 299 15.47 14.31 13.06
C PRO A 299 14.34 13.48 13.67
N LEU A 300 14.07 13.64 14.97
CA LEU A 300 13.03 12.87 15.66
C LEU A 300 11.62 13.36 15.28
N VAL A 301 11.38 14.66 15.25
CA VAL A 301 10.08 15.25 14.85
C VAL A 301 9.74 14.88 13.41
N HIS A 302 10.73 14.90 12.51
CA HIS A 302 10.57 14.45 11.13
C HIS A 302 10.11 12.98 11.06
N ARG A 303 10.84 12.08 11.73
CA ARG A 303 10.54 10.63 11.75
C ARG A 303 9.16 10.34 12.36
N LEU A 304 8.78 11.05 13.42
CA LEU A 304 7.46 10.91 14.04
C LEU A 304 6.35 11.37 13.10
N THR A 305 6.57 12.46 12.37
CA THR A 305 5.61 12.97 11.37
C THR A 305 5.43 11.97 10.22
N GLU A 306 6.52 11.43 9.67
CA GLU A 306 6.46 10.37 8.64
C GLU A 306 5.70 9.13 9.12
N THR A 307 5.92 8.72 10.38
CA THR A 307 5.24 7.55 10.97
C THR A 307 3.75 7.78 11.12
N ALA A 308 3.34 8.96 11.59
CA ALA A 308 1.94 9.33 11.72
C ALA A 308 1.24 9.35 10.34
N LEU A 309 1.87 9.98 9.34
CA LEU A 309 1.33 10.13 7.99
C LEU A 309 1.21 8.79 7.24
N LEU A 310 2.05 7.80 7.57
CA LEU A 310 1.96 6.44 7.03
C LEU A 310 0.96 5.53 7.78
N SER A 311 0.20 6.08 8.75
CA SER A 311 -0.78 5.33 9.56
C SER A 311 -0.16 4.10 10.26
N ALA A 312 1.06 4.25 10.77
CA ALA A 312 1.76 3.20 11.51
C ALA A 312 2.13 3.56 12.97
N PRO A 313 1.28 4.30 13.75
CA PRO A 313 1.65 4.75 15.09
C PRO A 313 1.78 3.58 16.10
N ASP A 314 0.96 2.53 15.95
CA ASP A 314 0.92 1.35 16.83
C ASP A 314 2.18 0.47 16.77
N ARG A 315 3.23 0.93 16.09
CA ARG A 315 4.49 0.20 15.85
C ARG A 315 5.71 0.90 16.41
N LEU A 316 5.55 2.07 17.03
CA LEU A 316 6.65 2.85 17.62
C LEU A 316 7.20 2.24 18.92
N ASP A 317 6.46 1.33 19.56
CA ASP A 317 6.86 0.60 20.77
C ASP A 317 7.80 -0.57 20.47
N LEU A 318 7.89 -1.00 19.21
CA LEU A 318 8.75 -2.10 18.79
C LEU A 318 10.23 -1.66 18.70
N PRO A 319 11.19 -2.51 19.13
CA PRO A 319 12.61 -2.20 19.04
C PRO A 319 13.11 -1.93 17.61
N ASP A 320 12.44 -2.51 16.60
CA ASP A 320 12.80 -2.42 15.18
C ASP A 320 11.97 -1.35 14.41
N TRP A 321 11.28 -0.45 15.10
CA TRP A 321 10.40 0.55 14.47
C TRP A 321 11.11 1.46 13.44
N PRO A 322 12.36 1.93 13.61
CA PRO A 322 12.99 2.82 12.62
C PRO A 322 13.22 2.10 11.29
N ALA A 323 13.69 0.85 11.33
CA ALA A 323 13.91 0.04 10.14
C ALA A 323 12.59 -0.27 9.41
N ARG A 324 11.48 -0.45 10.17
CA ARG A 324 10.14 -0.62 9.59
C ARG A 324 9.63 0.64 8.93
N LEU A 325 9.88 1.80 9.53
CA LEU A 325 9.54 3.09 8.94
C LEU A 325 10.32 3.29 7.63
N ASP A 326 11.63 3.07 7.64
CA ASP A 326 12.47 3.24 6.44
C ASP A 326 12.02 2.28 5.33
N ALA A 327 11.70 1.04 5.66
CA ALA A 327 11.15 0.08 4.69
C ALA A 327 9.78 0.52 4.14
N ALA A 328 8.93 1.13 4.97
CA ALA A 328 7.63 1.65 4.55
C ALA A 328 7.76 2.88 3.64
N LEU A 329 8.62 3.84 4.01
CA LEU A 329 8.94 5.01 3.20
C LEU A 329 9.56 4.62 1.87
N HIS A 330 10.58 3.76 1.88
CA HIS A 330 11.20 3.22 0.67
C HIS A 330 10.15 2.57 -0.23
N ARG A 331 9.28 1.71 0.31
CA ARG A 331 8.20 1.07 -0.45
C ARG A 331 7.20 2.09 -1.03
N ALA A 332 6.91 3.17 -0.32
CA ALA A 332 5.94 4.19 -0.74
C ALA A 332 6.38 4.93 -2.02
N ARG A 333 7.69 4.95 -2.32
CA ARG A 333 8.29 5.50 -3.55
C ARG A 333 7.93 4.73 -4.82
N PHE A 334 7.36 3.53 -4.69
CA PHE A 334 7.12 2.64 -5.82
C PHE A 334 5.63 2.40 -6.07
N GLY A 335 5.23 2.49 -7.35
CA GLY A 335 3.98 1.96 -7.86
C GLY A 335 4.18 0.51 -8.34
N HIS A 336 3.08 -0.22 -8.56
CA HIS A 336 3.16 -1.60 -9.05
C HIS A 336 2.08 -1.95 -10.07
N ARG A 337 2.35 -2.98 -10.87
CA ARG A 337 1.39 -3.60 -11.80
C ARG A 337 1.26 -5.08 -11.47
N PRO A 338 0.04 -5.61 -11.26
CA PRO A 338 -0.16 -7.03 -11.05
C PRO A 338 0.11 -7.81 -12.35
N GLY A 339 0.79 -8.94 -12.23
CA GLY A 339 0.89 -9.91 -13.33
C GLY A 339 -0.46 -10.58 -13.61
N ARG A 340 -0.55 -11.31 -14.73
CA ARG A 340 -1.77 -12.07 -15.07
C ARG A 340 -2.20 -12.96 -13.90
N PRO A 341 -3.48 -12.92 -13.49
CA PRO A 341 -3.95 -13.69 -12.35
C PRO A 341 -3.85 -15.20 -12.63
N VAL A 342 -3.51 -15.96 -11.58
CA VAL A 342 -3.39 -17.43 -11.58
C VAL A 342 -4.41 -18.00 -10.60
N THR A 343 -5.05 -19.10 -10.97
CA THR A 343 -5.96 -19.85 -10.08
C THR A 343 -5.21 -21.01 -9.44
N GLU A 344 -5.27 -21.13 -8.11
CA GLU A 344 -4.67 -22.23 -7.35
C GLU A 344 -5.69 -22.87 -6.39
N VAL A 345 -5.56 -24.16 -6.09
CA VAL A 345 -6.35 -24.83 -5.05
C VAL A 345 -5.55 -24.88 -3.75
N VAL A 346 -6.11 -24.37 -2.66
CA VAL A 346 -5.46 -24.36 -1.33
C VAL A 346 -6.32 -25.05 -0.28
N TRP A 347 -5.68 -25.69 0.71
CA TRP A 347 -6.35 -26.19 1.90
C TRP A 347 -6.58 -25.06 2.90
N GLN A 348 -7.85 -24.73 3.14
CA GLN A 348 -8.28 -23.76 4.13
C GLN A 348 -8.66 -24.50 5.43
N PRO A 349 -7.90 -24.37 6.53
CA PRO A 349 -8.29 -24.94 7.81
C PRO A 349 -9.57 -24.25 8.32
N SER A 350 -10.45 -25.03 8.95
CA SER A 350 -11.61 -24.50 9.67
C SER A 350 -11.13 -23.77 10.92
N PRO A 351 -11.81 -22.68 11.33
CA PRO A 351 -11.52 -22.05 12.62
C PRO A 351 -11.66 -23.09 13.74
N PRO A 352 -10.81 -23.05 14.77
CA PRO A 352 -10.88 -24.01 15.86
C PRO A 352 -12.25 -23.89 16.55
N SER A 353 -13.03 -24.97 16.54
CA SER A 353 -14.23 -25.08 17.35
C SER A 353 -13.84 -25.01 18.82
N ALA A 354 -14.59 -24.25 19.63
CA ALA A 354 -14.41 -24.28 21.09
C ALA A 354 -14.49 -25.73 21.60
N PRO A 355 -13.63 -26.16 22.54
CA PRO A 355 -13.66 -27.52 23.05
C PRO A 355 -15.03 -27.81 23.66
N VAL A 356 -15.69 -28.88 23.18
CA VAL A 356 -16.91 -29.40 23.79
C VAL A 356 -16.50 -29.99 25.14
N VAL A 357 -16.98 -29.38 26.23
CA VAL A 357 -16.80 -29.92 27.57
C VAL A 357 -17.80 -31.07 27.75
N ASP A 358 -17.33 -32.30 27.60
CA ASP A 358 -18.10 -33.46 28.07
C ASP A 358 -18.24 -33.36 29.59
N SER A 359 -19.49 -33.30 30.06
CA SER A 359 -19.79 -33.33 31.49
C SER A 359 -19.36 -34.68 32.08
N PRO A 360 -18.60 -34.73 33.20
CA PRO A 360 -18.14 -36.00 33.74
C PRO A 360 -19.31 -36.78 34.35
N GLY A 361 -19.59 -37.95 33.78
CA GLY A 361 -20.41 -38.97 34.44
C GLY A 361 -19.72 -39.52 35.70
N PRO A 362 -20.47 -39.94 36.73
CA PRO A 362 -19.88 -40.34 38.01
C PRO A 362 -19.31 -41.76 37.93
N GLY A 363 -17.98 -41.90 37.85
CA GLY A 363 -17.34 -43.20 37.91
C GLY A 363 -15.81 -43.21 37.91
N GLY A 364 -15.21 -43.21 39.11
CA GLY A 364 -13.93 -43.88 39.43
C GLY A 364 -12.61 -43.16 39.07
N PRO A 365 -11.57 -43.22 39.93
CA PRO A 365 -10.26 -42.64 39.65
C PRO A 365 -9.42 -43.57 38.75
N GLY A 366 -9.60 -43.42 37.44
CA GLY A 366 -8.66 -43.92 36.43
C GLY A 366 -7.80 -42.77 35.89
N LEU A 367 -6.49 -43.01 35.70
CA LEU A 367 -5.57 -42.08 35.04
C LEU A 367 -6.16 -41.58 33.71
N PRO A 368 -6.13 -40.26 33.41
CA PRO A 368 -6.63 -39.76 32.14
C PRO A 368 -5.78 -40.30 31.00
N GLY A 369 -6.42 -41.07 30.11
CA GLY A 369 -5.82 -41.38 28.81
C GLY A 369 -5.59 -40.12 27.98
N PRO A 370 -4.73 -40.17 26.95
CA PRO A 370 -4.51 -39.02 26.07
C PRO A 370 -5.84 -38.55 25.48
N VAL A 371 -6.18 -37.28 25.73
CA VAL A 371 -7.31 -36.61 25.07
C VAL A 371 -7.04 -36.62 23.58
N PRO A 372 -7.93 -37.17 22.72
CA PRO A 372 -7.79 -37.05 21.28
C PRO A 372 -7.84 -35.57 20.91
N ILE A 373 -6.76 -35.05 20.34
CA ILE A 373 -6.79 -33.73 19.70
C ILE A 373 -7.76 -33.86 18.52
N PRO A 374 -8.82 -33.02 18.41
CA PRO A 374 -9.70 -33.07 17.25
C PRO A 374 -8.86 -32.87 15.99
N ALA A 375 -9.01 -33.76 15.01
CA ALA A 375 -8.32 -33.63 13.73
C ALA A 375 -8.61 -32.25 13.13
N PRO A 376 -7.63 -31.56 12.53
CA PRO A 376 -7.88 -30.26 11.93
C PRO A 376 -8.88 -30.40 10.78
N HIS A 377 -10.12 -29.99 11.00
CA HIS A 377 -11.14 -29.94 9.94
C HIS A 377 -10.80 -28.78 9.00
N GLY A 378 -10.98 -28.93 7.69
CA GLY A 378 -10.70 -27.90 6.69
C GLY A 378 -11.36 -28.23 5.35
N ARG A 379 -11.21 -27.35 4.36
CA ARG A 379 -11.76 -27.52 3.01
C ARG A 379 -10.77 -27.08 1.93
N LEU A 380 -10.79 -27.72 0.77
CA LEU A 380 -10.10 -27.22 -0.42
C LEU A 380 -10.92 -26.08 -1.03
N VAL A 381 -10.25 -25.00 -1.48
CA VAL A 381 -10.90 -23.85 -2.13
C VAL A 381 -10.06 -23.40 -3.33
N GLU A 382 -10.70 -23.13 -4.47
CA GLU A 382 -10.06 -22.43 -5.59
C GLU A 382 -9.91 -20.94 -5.26
N VAL A 383 -8.69 -20.44 -5.30
CA VAL A 383 -8.35 -19.05 -5.01
C VAL A 383 -7.69 -18.43 -6.23
N ARG A 384 -8.28 -17.36 -6.77
CA ARG A 384 -7.67 -16.56 -7.83
C ARG A 384 -6.72 -15.55 -7.21
N ARG A 385 -5.42 -15.68 -7.49
CA ARG A 385 -4.40 -14.74 -7.03
C ARG A 385 -3.89 -13.85 -8.16
N PRO A 386 -3.59 -12.57 -7.91
CA PRO A 386 -2.89 -11.73 -8.86
C PRO A 386 -1.50 -12.33 -9.16
N GLY A 387 -1.06 -12.26 -10.42
CA GLY A 387 0.26 -12.74 -10.80
C GLY A 387 1.39 -11.87 -10.22
N PRO A 388 2.65 -12.30 -10.37
CA PRO A 388 3.81 -11.58 -9.85
C PRO A 388 3.82 -10.11 -10.27
N ARG A 389 4.02 -9.22 -9.30
CA ARG A 389 4.02 -7.77 -9.52
C ARG A 389 5.33 -7.29 -10.13
N THR A 390 5.25 -6.33 -11.03
CA THR A 390 6.38 -5.47 -11.42
C THR A 390 6.24 -4.11 -10.74
N TRP A 391 7.37 -3.47 -10.45
CA TRP A 391 7.42 -2.20 -9.74
C TRP A 391 8.06 -1.11 -10.60
N HIS A 392 7.64 0.12 -10.35
CA HIS A 392 8.15 1.31 -11.03
C HIS A 392 8.24 2.47 -10.03
N ALA A 393 9.22 3.35 -10.19
CA ALA A 393 9.34 4.55 -9.36
C ALA A 393 8.15 5.50 -9.62
N LYS A 394 7.61 6.10 -8.56
CA LYS A 394 6.61 7.16 -8.67
C LYS A 394 7.29 8.48 -9.02
N ASP A 395 6.50 9.39 -9.58
CA ASP A 395 6.92 10.78 -9.75
C ASP A 395 6.97 11.48 -8.39
N PRO A 396 7.96 12.36 -8.15
CA PRO A 396 8.08 13.10 -6.90
C PRO A 396 6.85 13.99 -6.67
N VAL A 397 6.60 14.30 -5.41
CA VAL A 397 5.47 15.10 -4.96
C VAL A 397 5.96 16.48 -4.56
N VAL A 398 5.24 17.50 -4.98
CA VAL A 398 5.38 18.86 -4.47
C VAL A 398 4.25 19.14 -3.49
N VAL A 399 4.59 19.74 -2.35
CA VAL A 399 3.65 20.24 -1.34
C VAL A 399 3.85 21.74 -1.20
N LEU A 400 2.76 22.49 -1.20
CA LEU A 400 2.72 23.93 -1.02
C LEU A 400 2.01 24.24 0.30
N GLN A 401 2.60 25.12 1.11
CA GLN A 401 1.97 25.70 2.30
C GLN A 401 1.76 27.20 2.09
N GLY A 402 0.64 27.76 2.55
CA GLY A 402 0.34 29.19 2.40
C GLY A 402 -0.12 29.60 0.99
N ALA A 403 -0.51 28.62 0.16
CA ALA A 403 -0.92 28.84 -1.23
C ALA A 403 -2.40 29.26 -1.37
N GLY A 404 -3.13 29.43 -0.27
CA GLY A 404 -4.52 29.85 -0.26
C GLY A 404 -5.46 28.75 -0.78
N ARG A 405 -5.36 27.54 -0.23
CA ARG A 405 -6.20 26.39 -0.56
C ARG A 405 -7.68 26.80 -0.62
N GLY A 406 -8.33 26.47 -1.73
CA GLY A 406 -9.77 26.60 -1.83
C GLY A 406 -10.49 25.54 -1.00
N PHE A 407 -11.41 25.96 -0.14
CA PHE A 407 -12.23 25.06 0.68
C PHE A 407 -13.60 24.75 0.08
N ARG A 408 -13.78 25.06 -1.21
CA ARG A 408 -14.97 24.72 -2.00
C ARG A 408 -15.35 23.23 -1.97
N HIS A 409 -14.42 22.36 -1.56
CA HIS A 409 -14.53 20.90 -1.51
C HIS A 409 -14.13 20.34 -0.14
N GLY A 410 -14.63 20.95 0.95
CA GLY A 410 -14.44 20.50 2.34
C GLY A 410 -13.18 21.02 3.04
N GLY A 411 -13.09 20.77 4.36
CA GLY A 411 -11.94 21.13 5.22
C GLY A 411 -11.95 22.56 5.79
N ASP A 412 -13.03 23.33 5.63
CA ASP A 412 -13.22 24.67 6.22
C ASP A 412 -14.15 24.69 7.44
N GLY A 413 -14.48 23.53 8.01
CA GLY A 413 -15.42 23.43 9.13
C GLY A 413 -16.88 23.76 8.77
N ARG A 414 -17.22 24.00 7.50
CA ARG A 414 -18.61 24.26 7.06
C ARG A 414 -19.42 22.98 6.83
N TYR A 415 -18.76 21.83 6.83
CA TYR A 415 -19.37 20.51 6.90
C TYR A 415 -19.65 20.16 8.37
N THR A 416 -20.47 19.14 8.63
CA THR A 416 -20.64 18.64 10.01
C THR A 416 -19.29 18.19 10.58
N PRO A 417 -19.15 18.04 11.92
CA PRO A 417 -17.96 17.45 12.52
C PRO A 417 -17.62 16.05 11.99
N THR A 418 -18.61 15.35 11.43
CA THR A 418 -18.44 14.04 10.76
C THR A 418 -18.12 14.16 9.27
N GLY A 419 -17.86 15.36 8.75
CA GLY A 419 -17.51 15.62 7.35
C GLY A 419 -18.68 15.56 6.36
N HIS A 420 -19.93 15.72 6.82
CA HIS A 420 -21.12 15.65 5.96
C HIS A 420 -21.62 17.03 5.51
N LEU A 421 -22.11 17.12 4.26
CA LEU A 421 -22.75 18.32 3.71
C LEU A 421 -24.21 18.41 4.15
N VAL A 422 -24.57 19.46 4.89
CA VAL A 422 -25.96 19.66 5.35
C VAL A 422 -26.85 20.13 4.20
N CYS A 423 -27.84 19.33 3.85
CA CYS A 423 -28.87 19.55 2.85
C CYS A 423 -30.22 19.88 3.51
N ARG A 424 -31.13 20.53 2.78
CA ARG A 424 -32.48 20.89 3.28
C ARG A 424 -33.59 20.31 2.39
N THR A 425 -34.81 20.31 2.90
CA THR A 425 -36.03 20.14 2.10
C THR A 425 -36.63 21.52 1.75
N THR A 426 -37.94 21.64 1.53
CA THR A 426 -38.60 22.82 0.97
C THR A 426 -38.58 24.10 1.83
N VAL A 427 -37.98 24.08 3.03
CA VAL A 427 -37.95 25.25 3.94
C VAL A 427 -36.74 26.13 3.65
N THR A 428 -36.98 27.35 3.17
CA THR A 428 -35.96 28.37 2.88
C THR A 428 -36.05 29.57 3.81
N VAL A 429 -35.09 30.50 3.74
CA VAL A 429 -35.16 31.80 4.45
C VAL A 429 -36.17 32.70 3.74
N LEU A 430 -37.14 33.21 4.49
CA LEU A 430 -38.19 34.10 3.98
C LEU A 430 -37.92 35.57 4.31
N GLY A 431 -37.18 35.85 5.38
CA GLY A 431 -36.89 37.21 5.81
C GLY A 431 -35.86 37.27 6.94
N VAL A 432 -35.20 38.43 7.03
CA VAL A 432 -34.21 38.75 8.07
C VAL A 432 -34.56 40.12 8.66
N GLY A 433 -34.44 40.24 9.98
CA GLY A 433 -34.88 41.43 10.71
C GLY A 433 -34.10 41.72 11.98
N ILE A 434 -34.29 42.93 12.51
CA ILE A 434 -33.88 43.34 13.86
C ILE A 434 -35.17 43.82 14.55
N PRO A 435 -35.63 43.19 15.64
CA PRO A 435 -36.91 43.53 16.27
C PRO A 435 -37.04 45.04 16.57
N PRO A 436 -38.20 45.67 16.27
CA PRO A 436 -39.43 45.06 15.72
C PRO A 436 -39.49 44.98 14.18
N LYS A 437 -38.43 45.35 13.46
CA LYS A 437 -38.40 45.46 11.99
C LYS A 437 -38.01 44.15 11.33
N LEU A 438 -38.84 43.66 10.41
CA LEU A 438 -38.58 42.48 9.58
C LEU A 438 -38.56 42.90 8.11
N GLY A 439 -37.58 42.43 7.33
CA GLY A 439 -37.54 42.62 5.88
C GLY A 439 -37.70 41.29 5.16
N LEU A 440 -38.88 41.06 4.57
CA LEU A 440 -39.17 39.87 3.78
C LEU A 440 -38.47 39.92 2.42
N GLY A 441 -37.99 38.77 1.93
CA GLY A 441 -37.38 38.68 0.61
C GLY A 441 -38.38 38.93 -0.52
N ALA A 442 -39.62 38.45 -0.37
CA ALA A 442 -40.67 38.59 -1.36
C ALA A 442 -41.04 40.05 -1.66
N GLU A 443 -40.93 40.96 -0.68
CA GLU A 443 -41.19 42.40 -0.86
C GLU A 443 -40.21 43.07 -1.82
N ALA A 444 -39.01 42.51 -1.97
CA ALA A 444 -37.99 43.04 -2.87
C ALA A 444 -38.11 42.49 -4.30
N LEU A 445 -39.04 41.58 -4.58
CA LEU A 445 -39.18 40.93 -5.89
C LEU A 445 -40.46 41.40 -6.61
N PRO A 446 -40.48 41.39 -7.96
CA PRO A 446 -41.73 41.56 -8.70
C PRO A 446 -42.63 40.33 -8.52
N ASP A 447 -43.92 40.49 -8.85
CA ASP A 447 -44.87 39.37 -8.82
C ASP A 447 -44.48 38.28 -9.84
N ASP A 448 -44.47 37.02 -9.37
CA ASP A 448 -44.16 35.81 -10.14
C ASP A 448 -42.93 35.93 -11.09
N PRO A 449 -41.73 36.19 -10.54
CA PRO A 449 -40.54 36.57 -11.31
C PRO A 449 -40.01 35.47 -12.26
N LEU A 450 -40.48 34.24 -12.09
CA LEU A 450 -40.06 33.07 -12.89
C LEU A 450 -41.21 32.53 -13.76
N ALA A 451 -42.32 33.26 -13.88
CA ALA A 451 -43.49 32.86 -14.65
C ALA A 451 -43.13 32.46 -16.08
N GLY A 452 -43.67 31.32 -16.54
CA GLY A 452 -43.48 30.83 -17.92
C GLY A 452 -42.12 30.18 -18.20
N LEU A 453 -41.21 30.09 -17.21
CA LEU A 453 -39.95 29.38 -17.38
C LEU A 453 -40.10 27.86 -17.10
N PRO A 454 -39.47 26.98 -17.89
CA PRO A 454 -39.52 25.53 -17.69
C PRO A 454 -38.56 25.09 -16.57
N VAL A 455 -38.86 25.50 -15.33
CA VAL A 455 -38.02 25.28 -14.15
C VAL A 455 -38.81 24.54 -13.06
N PRO A 456 -38.13 23.93 -12.06
CA PRO A 456 -38.76 23.44 -10.83
C PRO A 456 -39.39 24.57 -9.99
N ALA A 457 -40.53 25.10 -10.45
CA ALA A 457 -41.05 26.41 -10.08
C ALA A 457 -41.20 26.70 -8.58
N PRO A 458 -41.80 25.83 -7.73
CA PRO A 458 -41.95 26.20 -6.32
C PRO A 458 -40.60 26.28 -5.60
N ASP A 459 -39.67 25.39 -5.91
CA ASP A 459 -38.37 25.34 -5.23
C ASP A 459 -37.44 26.48 -5.70
N CYS A 460 -37.37 26.74 -7.02
CA CYS A 460 -36.59 27.85 -7.56
C CYS A 460 -37.13 29.23 -7.12
N ALA A 461 -38.46 29.39 -7.04
CA ALA A 461 -39.07 30.62 -6.54
C ALA A 461 -38.77 30.84 -5.05
N ASN A 462 -38.84 29.79 -4.22
CA ASN A 462 -38.48 29.85 -2.80
C ASN A 462 -37.00 30.20 -2.58
N LEU A 463 -36.11 29.70 -3.44
CA LEU A 463 -34.69 30.04 -3.41
C LEU A 463 -34.42 31.47 -3.89
N LEU A 464 -35.21 32.01 -4.82
CA LEU A 464 -35.11 33.41 -5.24
C LEU A 464 -35.58 34.37 -4.13
N VAL A 465 -36.65 34.00 -3.41
CA VAL A 465 -37.06 34.72 -2.19
C VAL A 465 -35.95 34.66 -1.13
N GLU A 466 -35.29 33.52 -0.96
CA GLU A 466 -34.14 33.37 -0.06
C GLU A 466 -32.95 34.24 -0.48
N LEU A 467 -32.62 34.31 -1.78
CA LEU A 467 -31.60 35.23 -2.30
C LEU A 467 -31.94 36.68 -1.90
N ALA A 468 -33.16 37.12 -2.15
CA ALA A 468 -33.61 38.47 -1.81
C ALA A 468 -33.66 38.72 -0.29
N ALA A 469 -33.94 37.69 0.52
CA ALA A 469 -33.98 37.78 1.98
C ALA A 469 -32.58 37.78 2.63
N THR A 470 -31.57 37.20 1.96
CA THR A 470 -30.20 37.08 2.45
C THR A 470 -29.24 38.10 1.86
N ASP A 471 -29.56 38.69 0.70
CA ASP A 471 -28.76 39.75 0.07
C ASP A 471 -28.94 41.10 0.80
N PRO A 472 -27.85 41.69 1.33
CA PRO A 472 -27.86 43.06 1.84
C PRO A 472 -28.30 44.09 0.81
N GLY A 473 -27.99 43.86 -0.47
CA GLY A 473 -28.34 44.72 -1.59
C GLY A 473 -29.82 44.74 -1.95
N SER A 474 -30.63 43.89 -1.31
CA SER A 474 -32.08 43.78 -1.52
C SER A 474 -32.86 44.19 -0.27
N ALA A 475 -32.22 44.88 0.69
CA ALA A 475 -32.87 45.30 1.92
C ALA A 475 -33.91 46.41 1.62
N PRO A 476 -35.14 46.33 2.17
CA PRO A 476 -36.21 47.28 1.83
C PRO A 476 -35.96 48.70 2.37
N ASP A 477 -34.95 48.88 3.23
CA ASP A 477 -34.61 50.16 3.85
C ASP A 477 -33.32 50.80 3.31
N LEU A 478 -32.82 50.35 2.16
CA LEU A 478 -31.61 50.87 1.53
C LEU A 478 -31.69 52.39 1.27
N ALA A 479 -32.83 52.87 0.77
CA ALA A 479 -33.05 54.29 0.51
C ALA A 479 -33.01 55.17 1.78
N SER A 480 -33.24 54.58 2.96
CA SER A 480 -33.26 55.29 4.24
C SER A 480 -31.90 55.27 4.96
N ALA A 481 -30.86 54.69 4.36
CA ALA A 481 -29.56 54.56 4.98
C ALA A 481 -28.82 55.91 5.13
N PRO A 482 -28.09 56.12 6.25
CA PRO A 482 -27.24 57.30 6.40
C PRO A 482 -26.03 57.25 5.44
N PRO A 483 -25.46 58.40 5.04
CA PRO A 483 -24.30 58.44 4.15
C PRO A 483 -23.12 57.61 4.69
N GLY A 484 -22.54 56.75 3.84
CA GLY A 484 -21.33 55.98 4.14
C GLY A 484 -21.51 54.79 5.09
N ARG A 485 -22.73 54.45 5.53
CA ARG A 485 -23.00 53.28 6.38
C ARG A 485 -24.09 52.40 5.76
N PRO A 486 -24.08 51.08 6.03
CA PRO A 486 -25.16 50.20 5.61
C PRO A 486 -26.48 50.55 6.33
N SER A 487 -27.61 50.27 5.68
CA SER A 487 -28.92 50.29 6.37
C SER A 487 -28.98 49.23 7.47
N LEU A 488 -29.96 49.35 8.39
CA LEU A 488 -30.09 48.41 9.51
C LEU A 488 -30.34 46.98 9.03
N LEU A 489 -31.24 46.79 8.05
CA LEU A 489 -31.52 45.45 7.52
C LEU A 489 -30.39 44.94 6.62
N ALA A 490 -29.72 45.80 5.85
CA ALA A 490 -28.55 45.39 5.06
C ALA A 490 -27.42 44.88 5.98
N ALA A 491 -27.15 45.59 7.08
CA ALA A 491 -26.20 45.15 8.10
C ALA A 491 -26.63 43.85 8.78
N ALA A 492 -27.93 43.68 9.09
CA ALA A 492 -28.46 42.45 9.68
C ALA A 492 -28.26 41.23 8.76
N ARG A 493 -28.53 41.38 7.46
CA ARG A 493 -28.33 40.34 6.45
C ARG A 493 -26.86 39.97 6.29
N ALA A 494 -25.96 40.95 6.29
CA ALA A 494 -24.51 40.70 6.19
C ALA A 494 -23.94 39.91 7.38
N ARG A 495 -24.59 39.93 8.56
CA ARG A 495 -24.17 39.10 9.71
C ARG A 495 -24.28 37.60 9.44
N LEU A 496 -25.06 37.18 8.44
CA LEU A 496 -25.10 35.78 8.01
C LEU A 496 -23.76 35.29 7.47
N TRP A 497 -22.86 36.18 7.04
CA TRP A 497 -21.52 35.79 6.58
C TRP A 497 -20.65 35.22 7.69
N LEU A 498 -20.92 35.58 8.96
CA LEU A 498 -20.24 34.99 10.12
C LEU A 498 -20.47 33.49 10.22
N LEU A 499 -21.52 32.95 9.58
CA LEU A 499 -21.73 31.50 9.50
C LEU A 499 -20.67 30.79 8.65
N ARG A 500 -19.91 31.52 7.83
CA ARG A 500 -18.82 30.96 7.02
C ARG A 500 -17.49 30.89 7.75
N ASP A 501 -17.39 31.52 8.92
CA ASP A 501 -16.22 31.49 9.79
C ASP A 501 -16.36 30.30 10.76
N PRO A 502 -15.53 29.25 10.62
CA PRO A 502 -15.61 28.07 11.49
C PRO A 502 -15.19 28.36 12.94
N ASP A 503 -14.42 29.42 13.18
CA ASP A 503 -13.92 29.80 14.51
C ASP A 503 -14.85 30.79 15.23
N ALA A 504 -15.81 31.38 14.51
CA ALA A 504 -16.81 32.26 15.10
C ALA A 504 -17.89 31.46 15.84
N LEU A 505 -18.12 31.77 17.13
CA LEU A 505 -19.26 31.22 17.88
C LEU A 505 -20.59 31.63 17.19
N PRO A 506 -21.35 30.67 16.60
CA PRO A 506 -22.55 31.00 15.81
C PRO A 506 -23.61 31.76 16.63
N SER A 507 -23.69 31.45 17.92
CA SER A 507 -24.60 32.06 18.88
C SER A 507 -24.27 33.53 19.21
N GLY A 508 -23.01 33.95 19.08
CA GLY A 508 -22.62 35.35 19.25
C GLY A 508 -22.89 36.20 18.02
N GLY A 509 -22.58 35.65 16.83
CA GLY A 509 -22.62 36.35 15.54
C GLY A 509 -24.00 36.83 15.09
N LEU A 510 -25.08 36.09 15.43
CA LEU A 510 -26.46 36.44 15.07
C LEU A 510 -27.29 37.03 16.23
N THR A 511 -26.67 37.34 17.38
CA THR A 511 -27.37 37.91 18.54
C THR A 511 -28.18 39.16 18.15
N GLY A 512 -29.49 39.14 18.39
CA GLY A 512 -30.40 40.25 18.08
C GLY A 512 -30.91 40.30 16.63
N VAL A 513 -30.50 39.35 15.77
CA VAL A 513 -31.06 39.16 14.42
C VAL A 513 -32.18 38.12 14.49
N THR A 514 -33.33 38.43 13.89
CA THR A 514 -34.43 37.48 13.70
C THR A 514 -34.41 36.94 12.28
N VAL A 515 -34.42 35.62 12.13
CA VAL A 515 -34.51 34.95 10.83
C VAL A 515 -35.83 34.19 10.77
N VAL A 516 -36.59 34.40 9.69
CA VAL A 516 -37.84 33.67 9.41
C VAL A 516 -37.53 32.59 8.38
N GLY A 517 -37.83 31.33 8.72
CA GLY A 517 -37.48 30.15 7.90
C GLY A 517 -36.26 29.40 8.44
N ALA A 518 -35.62 28.60 7.59
CA ALA A 518 -34.44 27.80 7.93
C ALA A 518 -33.19 28.36 7.23
N LEU A 519 -32.10 28.52 7.96
CA LEU A 519 -30.83 29.00 7.40
C LEU A 519 -30.25 27.99 6.38
N PRO A 520 -29.68 28.45 5.26
CA PRO A 520 -28.96 27.56 4.36
C PRO A 520 -27.64 27.09 4.97
N SER A 521 -27.05 26.05 4.39
CA SER A 521 -25.64 25.72 4.64
C SER A 521 -24.77 26.96 4.34
N PRO A 522 -23.76 27.29 5.18
CA PRO A 522 -22.87 28.42 4.92
C PRO A 522 -22.18 28.35 3.55
N LEU A 523 -22.03 27.14 2.99
CA LEU A 523 -21.49 26.91 1.65
C LEU A 523 -22.33 27.60 0.55
N ALA A 524 -23.65 27.66 0.72
CA ALA A 524 -24.60 28.13 -0.30
C ALA A 524 -24.68 29.66 -0.43
N LEU A 525 -24.10 30.42 0.49
CA LEU A 525 -24.17 31.89 0.49
C LEU A 525 -22.75 32.47 0.47
N THR A 526 -22.29 32.99 -0.67
CA THR A 526 -20.95 33.54 -0.87
C THR A 526 -20.96 35.08 -0.75
N PRO A 527 -20.20 35.68 0.19
CA PRO A 527 -20.03 37.13 0.29
C PRO A 527 -19.15 37.67 -0.85
N PRO A 528 -19.07 39.00 -1.04
CA PRO A 528 -18.24 39.58 -2.09
C PRO A 528 -16.76 39.32 -1.82
N GLY A 529 -16.05 38.83 -2.85
CA GLY A 529 -14.63 38.52 -2.78
C GLY A 529 -14.01 38.41 -4.17
N ARG A 530 -12.69 38.44 -4.24
CA ARG A 530 -11.92 38.09 -5.43
C ARG A 530 -11.53 36.62 -5.29
N PRO A 531 -12.34 35.67 -5.79
CA PRO A 531 -12.11 34.25 -5.53
C PRO A 531 -10.78 33.81 -6.16
N TRP A 532 -10.05 32.99 -5.41
CA TRP A 532 -8.83 32.34 -5.89
C TRP A 532 -8.87 30.87 -5.49
N ALA A 533 -8.66 29.98 -6.46
CA ALA A 533 -8.66 28.55 -6.26
C ALA A 533 -7.38 27.95 -6.86
N PRO A 534 -6.36 27.65 -6.05
CA PRO A 534 -5.13 27.04 -6.53
C PRO A 534 -5.38 25.56 -6.91
N PHE A 535 -5.60 25.29 -8.19
CA PHE A 535 -5.81 23.93 -8.70
C PHE A 535 -4.71 23.45 -9.66
N ARG A 536 -3.86 24.36 -10.17
CA ARG A 536 -2.79 24.06 -11.12
C ARG A 536 -1.50 24.77 -10.71
N LEU A 537 -0.40 24.05 -10.71
CA LEU A 537 0.95 24.58 -10.54
C LEU A 537 1.74 24.38 -11.83
N ASP A 538 2.20 25.47 -12.43
CA ASP A 538 3.22 25.44 -13.49
C ASP A 538 4.60 25.46 -12.85
N TRP A 539 5.48 24.54 -13.26
CA TRP A 539 6.79 24.34 -12.67
C TRP A 539 7.90 24.29 -13.72
N SER A 540 9.10 24.65 -13.29
CA SER A 540 10.33 24.61 -14.09
C SER A 540 11.48 24.09 -13.20
N LEU A 541 12.15 23.04 -13.64
CA LEU A 541 13.16 22.29 -12.88
C LEU A 541 14.43 22.13 -13.71
N GLY A 542 15.58 22.44 -13.12
CA GLY A 542 16.90 22.16 -13.71
C GLY A 542 17.38 20.77 -13.32
N TYR A 543 17.62 19.90 -14.30
CA TYR A 543 18.16 18.55 -14.08
C TYR A 543 19.65 18.45 -14.41
N VAL A 544 20.41 17.89 -13.48
CA VAL A 544 21.84 17.55 -13.61
C VAL A 544 21.97 16.02 -13.49
N PRO A 545 22.24 15.30 -14.59
CA PRO A 545 22.46 13.86 -14.53
C PRO A 545 23.78 13.55 -13.81
N SER A 546 23.80 12.42 -13.11
CA SER A 546 25.04 11.87 -12.56
C SER A 546 25.95 11.39 -13.70
N PRO A 547 27.21 11.86 -13.80
CA PRO A 547 28.12 11.49 -14.89
C PRO A 547 28.45 9.99 -14.97
N GLY A 548 28.59 9.31 -13.83
CA GLY A 548 28.88 7.87 -13.74
C GLY A 548 27.64 6.98 -13.63
N GLY A 549 26.43 7.54 -13.72
CA GLY A 549 25.19 6.78 -13.58
C GLY A 549 25.11 6.07 -12.23
N VAL A 550 24.82 4.77 -12.20
CA VAL A 550 24.75 4.01 -10.94
C VAL A 550 26.09 3.95 -10.19
N HIS A 551 27.21 4.15 -10.88
CA HIS A 551 28.54 4.04 -10.28
C HIS A 551 28.89 5.22 -9.37
N ASP A 552 28.15 6.33 -9.46
CA ASP A 552 28.27 7.45 -8.53
C ASP A 552 27.50 7.20 -7.21
N TRP A 553 26.89 6.03 -7.04
CA TRP A 553 26.04 5.68 -5.91
C TRP A 553 26.48 4.39 -5.24
N THR A 554 26.31 4.33 -3.92
CA THR A 554 26.53 3.12 -3.10
C THR A 554 25.23 2.70 -2.44
N LEU A 555 24.94 1.40 -2.45
CA LEU A 555 23.80 0.84 -1.74
C LEU A 555 24.10 0.81 -0.24
N ASP A 556 23.35 1.59 0.53
CA ASP A 556 23.41 1.60 1.99
C ASP A 556 22.56 0.42 2.57
N ASP A 557 21.85 0.61 3.69
CA ASP A 557 20.93 -0.43 4.22
C ASP A 557 19.71 -0.66 3.31
N LEU A 558 19.07 0.41 2.85
CA LEU A 558 17.84 0.37 2.06
C LEU A 558 17.93 1.03 0.70
N ASP A 559 18.69 2.12 0.60
CA ASP A 559 18.68 3.03 -0.54
C ASP A 559 20.07 3.34 -1.06
N PHE A 560 20.12 3.87 -2.28
CA PHE A 560 21.35 4.42 -2.84
C PHE A 560 21.64 5.79 -2.24
N VAL A 561 22.86 5.94 -1.73
CA VAL A 561 23.42 7.22 -1.31
C VAL A 561 24.54 7.64 -2.28
N PRO A 562 24.74 8.94 -2.51
CA PRO A 562 25.86 9.40 -3.32
C PRO A 562 27.19 8.92 -2.74
N ALA A 563 28.06 8.34 -3.56
CA ALA A 563 29.40 7.90 -3.15
C ALA A 563 30.35 9.09 -2.84
N GLY A 564 29.92 10.32 -3.16
CA GLY A 564 30.65 11.56 -2.92
C GLY A 564 29.72 12.77 -3.02
N ALA A 565 30.28 13.99 -2.98
CA ALA A 565 29.49 15.20 -3.09
C ALA A 565 28.75 15.26 -4.45
N ALA A 566 27.52 15.79 -4.43
CA ALA A 566 26.72 15.96 -5.65
C ALA A 566 27.53 16.75 -6.71
N PRO A 567 27.44 16.38 -8.00
CA PRO A 567 28.19 17.04 -9.05
C PRO A 567 27.83 18.54 -9.07
N ALA A 568 28.81 19.39 -8.72
CA ALA A 568 28.68 20.84 -8.82
C ALA A 568 28.72 21.23 -10.31
N GLY A 569 27.57 21.54 -10.90
CA GLY A 569 27.46 21.88 -12.32
C GLY A 569 26.21 22.69 -12.64
N LYS A 570 26.25 23.43 -13.75
CA LYS A 570 25.05 24.11 -14.28
C LYS A 570 24.02 23.06 -14.71
N PRO A 571 22.71 23.31 -14.54
CA PRO A 571 21.67 22.41 -15.03
C PRO A 571 21.86 22.14 -16.52
N THR A 572 21.85 20.85 -16.88
CA THR A 572 22.11 20.41 -18.27
C THR A 572 20.83 20.28 -19.08
N ARG A 573 19.69 20.11 -18.40
CA ARG A 573 18.37 20.01 -19.02
C ARG A 573 17.35 20.78 -18.20
N LEU A 574 16.66 21.73 -18.82
CA LEU A 574 15.50 22.40 -18.24
C LEU A 574 14.25 21.55 -18.53
N LEU A 575 13.46 21.29 -17.50
CA LEU A 575 12.21 20.55 -17.59
C LEU A 575 11.08 21.44 -17.10
N THR A 576 10.02 21.57 -17.89
CA THR A 576 8.83 22.34 -17.52
C THR A 576 7.60 21.46 -17.56
N GLY A 577 6.61 21.79 -16.75
CA GLY A 577 5.34 21.07 -16.74
C GLY A 577 4.29 21.79 -15.91
N SER A 578 3.12 21.16 -15.88
CA SER A 578 1.99 21.61 -15.07
C SER A 578 1.51 20.41 -14.27
N THR A 579 1.12 20.63 -13.01
CA THR A 579 0.52 19.60 -12.18
C THR A 579 -0.79 20.10 -11.57
N VAL A 580 -1.73 19.17 -11.38
CA VAL A 580 -2.98 19.44 -10.68
C VAL A 580 -2.70 19.36 -9.18
N LEU A 581 -3.08 20.41 -8.46
CA LEU A 581 -3.00 20.49 -7.01
C LEU A 581 -4.27 19.97 -6.37
N THR A 582 -4.12 19.23 -5.28
CA THR A 582 -5.22 18.67 -4.49
C THR A 582 -4.99 18.91 -3.01
N ALA A 583 -6.04 18.85 -2.21
CA ALA A 583 -5.97 18.93 -0.75
C ALA A 583 -5.41 17.66 -0.07
N HIS A 584 -4.81 16.72 -0.82
CA HIS A 584 -4.41 15.42 -0.30
C HIS A 584 -3.43 15.53 0.88
N ALA A 585 -2.40 16.38 0.79
CA ALA A 585 -1.49 16.65 1.91
C ALA A 585 -2.23 17.17 3.16
N ALA A 586 -3.20 18.07 3.00
CA ALA A 586 -4.00 18.57 4.12
C ALA A 586 -4.84 17.45 4.76
N THR A 587 -5.51 16.60 3.96
CA THR A 587 -6.28 15.46 4.50
C THR A 587 -5.42 14.45 5.27
N MET A 588 -4.13 14.33 4.93
CA MET A 588 -3.20 13.50 5.69
C MET A 588 -2.75 14.18 7.00
N ALA A 589 -2.61 15.50 7.01
CA ALA A 589 -2.15 16.29 8.15
C ALA A 589 -3.24 16.66 9.16
N GLU A 590 -4.53 16.63 8.77
CA GLU A 590 -5.71 17.00 9.56
C GLU A 590 -5.88 16.22 10.88
N GLN A 591 -5.05 15.20 11.16
CA GLN A 591 -4.97 14.61 12.49
C GLN A 591 -4.38 15.56 13.56
N ASN A 592 -3.75 16.70 13.22
CA ASN A 592 -3.19 17.61 14.24
C ASN A 592 -3.26 19.14 14.02
N THR A 593 -3.55 19.72 12.85
CA THR A 593 -3.80 21.18 12.68
C THR A 593 -4.39 21.47 11.29
N PRO A 594 -5.33 22.42 11.10
CA PRO A 594 -5.75 22.83 9.76
C PRO A 594 -4.61 23.59 9.06
N LEU A 595 -3.78 22.88 8.30
CA LEU A 595 -2.73 23.49 7.50
C LEU A 595 -3.27 23.78 6.08
N ASP A 596 -3.02 24.99 5.58
CA ASP A 596 -3.21 25.38 4.18
C ASP A 596 -2.21 24.62 3.30
N LEU A 597 -2.43 23.32 3.10
CA LEU A 597 -1.57 22.43 2.34
C LEU A 597 -2.24 21.99 1.04
N LEU A 598 -1.48 22.10 -0.05
CA LEU A 598 -1.80 21.54 -1.36
C LEU A 598 -0.70 20.63 -1.82
N SER A 599 -1.04 19.56 -2.52
CA SER A 599 -0.06 18.64 -3.08
C SER A 599 -0.40 18.21 -4.49
N GLY A 600 0.63 18.04 -5.31
CA GLY A 600 0.54 17.50 -6.66
C GLY A 600 1.75 16.64 -6.98
N SER A 601 1.58 15.63 -7.82
CA SER A 601 2.70 14.85 -8.35
C SER A 601 3.29 15.57 -9.56
N LEU A 602 4.62 15.62 -9.68
CA LEU A 602 5.29 16.13 -10.88
C LEU A 602 5.20 15.09 -12.01
N ALA A 603 3.97 14.89 -12.49
CA ALA A 603 3.59 13.80 -13.37
C ALA A 603 4.46 13.75 -14.63
N ASP A 604 4.78 12.53 -15.04
CA ASP A 604 5.62 12.17 -16.18
C ASP A 604 7.10 12.56 -16.02
N LEU A 605 7.53 13.17 -14.90
CA LEU A 605 8.92 13.58 -14.72
C LEU A 605 9.88 12.38 -14.84
N ALA A 606 9.56 11.26 -14.19
CA ALA A 606 10.37 10.05 -14.26
C ALA A 606 10.46 9.52 -15.71
N ALA A 607 9.36 9.57 -16.47
CA ALA A 607 9.33 9.17 -17.88
C ALA A 607 10.19 10.08 -18.76
N ARG A 608 10.08 11.40 -18.57
CA ARG A 608 10.89 12.41 -19.28
C ARG A 608 12.38 12.24 -19.04
N LEU A 609 12.76 11.91 -17.81
CA LEU A 609 14.15 11.71 -17.42
C LEU A 609 14.77 10.46 -18.07
N ARG A 610 13.99 9.39 -18.29
CA ARG A 610 14.44 8.20 -19.03
C ARG A 610 14.54 8.41 -20.53
N GLY A 611 13.96 9.50 -21.06
CA GLY A 611 13.82 9.69 -22.50
C GLY A 611 12.75 8.77 -23.09
N ASP A 612 11.82 8.29 -22.26
CA ASP A 612 10.64 7.58 -22.74
C ASP A 612 9.86 8.53 -23.65
N PRO A 613 9.38 8.08 -24.83
CA PRO A 613 8.48 8.89 -25.62
C PRO A 613 7.27 9.25 -24.75
N LEU A 614 7.00 10.55 -24.60
CA LEU A 614 5.85 11.07 -23.86
C LEU A 614 4.50 10.76 -24.52
N GLU A 615 4.49 9.97 -25.59
CA GLU A 615 3.28 9.49 -26.27
C GLU A 615 3.05 8.00 -26.00
N PRO A 616 2.27 7.64 -24.98
CA PRO A 616 1.77 6.29 -24.83
C PRO A 616 0.56 6.02 -25.76
N VAL A 617 0.77 5.09 -26.70
CA VAL A 617 -0.20 4.45 -27.60
C VAL A 617 -1.19 3.57 -26.82
N VAL A 618 -2.48 3.57 -27.18
CA VAL A 618 -3.37 2.40 -26.94
C VAL A 618 -4.30 2.16 -28.14
N ARG A 619 -4.25 0.90 -28.64
CA ARG A 619 -5.00 0.32 -29.76
C ARG A 619 -6.29 -0.38 -29.28
N GLU A 620 -7.08 -0.85 -30.25
CA GLU A 620 -8.23 -1.76 -30.15
C GLU A 620 -8.11 -2.86 -29.07
N ARG A 621 -9.27 -3.33 -28.58
CA ARG A 621 -9.43 -4.48 -27.68
C ARG A 621 -8.44 -5.61 -28.04
N GLY A 622 -7.43 -5.82 -27.19
CA GLY A 622 -6.53 -6.98 -27.27
C GLY A 622 -5.02 -6.75 -27.13
N SER A 623 -4.51 -5.53 -26.90
CA SER A 623 -3.06 -5.28 -26.70
C SER A 623 -2.71 -4.51 -25.41
N PRO A 624 -1.51 -4.73 -24.85
CA PRO A 624 -1.16 -4.39 -23.47
C PRO A 624 -1.02 -2.88 -23.20
N VAL A 625 -1.20 -2.55 -21.91
CA VAL A 625 -1.24 -1.22 -21.28
C VAL A 625 0.08 -0.46 -21.51
N ALA A 626 -0.02 0.83 -21.83
CA ALA A 626 1.10 1.78 -21.90
C ALA A 626 2.12 1.60 -20.77
N ASP A 627 3.42 1.57 -21.08
CA ASP A 627 4.51 1.35 -20.11
C ASP A 627 5.03 2.66 -19.48
N PRO A 628 4.92 2.82 -18.14
CA PRO A 628 5.63 3.79 -17.32
C PRO A 628 6.96 3.11 -16.88
N PRO A 629 7.74 3.64 -15.92
CA PRO A 629 9.17 3.31 -15.75
C PRO A 629 9.53 1.87 -15.90
N ALA A 630 10.62 1.62 -16.65
CA ALA A 630 11.21 0.33 -16.93
C ALA A 630 10.86 -0.70 -15.85
N PRO A 631 9.72 -1.41 -16.01
CA PRO A 631 9.14 -2.12 -14.89
C PRO A 631 10.11 -3.22 -14.51
N ALA A 632 10.42 -3.27 -13.23
CA ALA A 632 11.42 -4.18 -12.72
C ALA A 632 10.84 -5.08 -11.65
N ARG A 633 11.38 -6.28 -11.55
CA ARG A 633 11.03 -7.21 -10.49
C ARG A 633 12.25 -7.95 -9.99
N VAL A 634 12.29 -8.14 -8.68
CA VAL A 634 13.24 -9.03 -8.02
C VAL A 634 12.52 -10.34 -7.70
N SER A 635 13.03 -11.44 -8.24
CA SER A 635 12.57 -12.79 -7.92
C SER A 635 13.63 -13.49 -7.10
N MET A 636 13.34 -13.72 -5.82
CA MET A 636 14.03 -14.72 -5.03
C MET A 636 13.07 -15.88 -4.80
N ARG A 637 13.55 -17.09 -5.05
CA ARG A 637 12.83 -18.36 -4.88
C ARG A 637 13.75 -19.38 -4.26
N PHE A 638 13.25 -20.12 -3.28
CA PHE A 638 13.93 -21.32 -2.85
C PHE A 638 13.87 -22.37 -3.96
N THR A 639 14.91 -23.18 -4.10
CA THR A 639 15.04 -24.21 -5.14
C THR A 639 15.44 -25.53 -4.51
N ASP A 640 15.35 -26.63 -5.26
CA ASP A 640 15.73 -27.97 -4.82
C ASP A 640 17.08 -28.02 -4.06
N GLY A 641 17.04 -28.51 -2.82
CA GLY A 641 18.20 -28.67 -1.94
C GLY A 641 19.27 -29.61 -2.49
N ALA A 642 18.93 -30.50 -3.43
CA ALA A 642 19.89 -31.38 -4.11
C ALA A 642 20.72 -30.67 -5.21
N GLY A 643 20.52 -29.36 -5.41
CA GLY A 643 21.23 -28.57 -6.42
C GLY A 643 20.47 -28.39 -7.74
N GLY A 644 19.21 -28.80 -7.80
CA GLY A 644 18.33 -28.55 -8.94
C GLY A 644 17.86 -27.08 -9.03
N THR A 645 17.41 -26.67 -10.22
CA THR A 645 16.87 -25.32 -10.47
C THR A 645 15.34 -25.24 -10.32
N ALA A 646 14.70 -26.36 -10.01
CA ALA A 646 13.26 -26.43 -9.75
C ALA A 646 12.91 -25.63 -8.50
N GLU A 647 11.86 -24.82 -8.58
CA GLU A 647 11.35 -24.03 -7.44
C GLU A 647 10.87 -24.98 -6.33
N ALA A 648 11.25 -24.67 -5.09
CA ALA A 648 10.81 -25.41 -3.92
C ALA A 648 9.33 -25.14 -3.67
N VAL A 649 8.55 -26.20 -3.84
CA VAL A 649 7.10 -26.25 -3.64
C VAL A 649 6.78 -27.51 -2.85
N ASP A 650 5.50 -27.74 -2.53
CA ASP A 650 5.04 -28.96 -1.88
C ASP A 650 5.61 -30.23 -2.57
N GLY A 651 6.49 -30.95 -1.86
CA GLY A 651 7.21 -32.14 -2.33
C GLY A 651 8.67 -31.94 -2.79
N THR A 652 9.18 -30.71 -2.87
CA THR A 652 10.60 -30.40 -3.15
C THR A 652 11.14 -29.48 -2.07
N ALA A 653 11.90 -30.03 -1.12
CA ALA A 653 12.46 -29.24 -0.02
C ALA A 653 13.71 -28.47 -0.48
N PRO A 654 13.88 -27.20 -0.06
CA PRO A 654 15.04 -26.42 -0.45
C PRO A 654 16.29 -26.67 0.38
N ILE A 655 16.22 -27.63 1.30
CA ILE A 655 17.24 -27.88 2.31
C ILE A 655 18.24 -28.89 1.77
N ALA A 656 19.50 -28.48 1.66
CA ALA A 656 20.61 -29.38 1.34
C ALA A 656 21.04 -30.21 2.55
N GLY A 657 20.86 -29.66 3.75
CA GLY A 657 21.12 -30.29 5.04
C GLY A 657 21.19 -29.26 6.16
N TYR A 658 21.75 -29.64 7.30
CA TYR A 658 21.89 -28.78 8.47
C TYR A 658 23.33 -28.76 8.97
N LEU A 659 23.74 -27.60 9.48
CA LEU A 659 24.97 -27.41 10.24
C LEU A 659 24.64 -27.16 11.70
N LEU A 660 25.43 -27.70 12.60
CA LEU A 660 25.31 -27.43 14.03
C LEU A 660 26.70 -27.14 14.60
N ALA A 661 26.95 -25.88 14.94
CA ALA A 661 28.16 -25.49 15.65
C ALA A 661 28.06 -25.93 17.12
N SER A 662 28.99 -26.78 17.55
CA SER A 662 29.07 -27.22 18.94
C SER A 662 29.69 -26.11 19.80
N PRO A 663 29.00 -25.61 20.84
CA PRO A 663 29.61 -24.61 21.73
C PRO A 663 30.73 -25.20 22.61
N LEU A 664 30.93 -26.53 22.60
CA LEU A 664 31.77 -27.22 23.60
C LEU A 664 33.18 -27.56 23.12
N ASP A 665 33.35 -27.87 21.83
CA ASP A 665 34.61 -28.44 21.31
C ASP A 665 35.07 -27.80 19.99
N GLY A 666 34.44 -26.70 19.58
CA GLY A 666 34.82 -25.98 18.37
C GLY A 666 34.41 -26.69 17.07
N SER A 667 33.71 -27.82 17.12
CA SER A 667 33.32 -28.57 15.92
C SER A 667 32.04 -28.03 15.26
N VAL A 668 31.86 -28.35 13.98
CA VAL A 668 30.61 -28.12 13.22
C VAL A 668 30.12 -29.47 12.69
N GLU A 669 29.00 -29.95 13.21
CA GLU A 669 28.34 -31.20 12.80
C GLU A 669 27.44 -30.97 11.58
N LEU A 670 27.39 -31.96 10.68
CA LEU A 670 26.61 -31.96 9.45
C LEU A 670 25.52 -33.03 9.53
N PHE A 671 24.30 -32.64 9.18
CA PHE A 671 23.15 -33.53 9.06
C PHE A 671 22.57 -33.45 7.65
N ASP A 672 22.00 -34.54 7.17
CA ASP A 672 21.24 -34.56 5.91
C ASP A 672 19.93 -33.76 6.01
N ALA A 673 19.21 -33.63 4.89
CA ALA A 673 17.94 -32.92 4.84
C ALA A 673 16.83 -33.56 5.69
N ASP A 674 17.00 -34.83 6.09
CA ASP A 674 16.10 -35.58 6.97
C ASP A 674 16.51 -35.48 8.45
N GLY A 675 17.64 -34.86 8.79
CA GLY A 675 18.16 -34.75 10.15
C GLY A 675 19.02 -35.94 10.61
N GLY A 676 19.43 -36.82 9.70
CA GLY A 676 20.40 -37.88 9.94
C GLY A 676 21.84 -37.34 10.02
N GLY A 677 22.64 -37.81 10.98
CA GLY A 677 24.04 -37.37 11.13
C GLY A 677 24.95 -37.93 10.05
N LEU A 678 25.82 -37.08 9.48
CA LEU A 678 26.76 -37.44 8.39
C LEU A 678 28.22 -37.39 8.85
N GLY A 679 28.56 -36.45 9.72
CA GLY A 679 29.92 -36.25 10.21
C GLY A 679 30.15 -34.84 10.72
N ARG A 680 31.40 -34.47 11.02
CA ARG A 680 31.77 -33.17 11.57
C ARG A 680 33.11 -32.65 11.08
N LEU A 681 33.22 -31.33 11.02
CA LEU A 681 34.48 -30.59 10.95
C LEU A 681 34.97 -30.33 12.36
N ARG A 682 36.18 -30.80 12.68
CA ARG A 682 36.77 -30.66 14.01
C ARG A 682 38.09 -29.91 13.96
N PRO A 683 38.34 -28.97 14.89
CA PRO A 683 39.67 -28.39 15.06
C PRO A 683 40.65 -29.45 15.58
N ASP A 684 41.85 -29.48 15.02
CA ASP A 684 42.93 -30.38 15.37
C ASP A 684 44.24 -29.60 15.58
N PRO A 685 44.93 -29.78 16.71
CA PRO A 685 46.14 -29.00 17.03
C PRO A 685 47.27 -29.27 16.03
N VAL A 686 47.32 -30.46 15.42
CA VAL A 686 48.37 -30.85 14.48
C VAL A 686 47.91 -30.67 13.04
N ALA A 687 46.70 -31.09 12.68
CA ALA A 687 46.17 -31.14 11.31
C ALA A 687 45.24 -29.96 10.93
N GLY A 688 44.79 -29.16 11.89
CA GLY A 688 44.12 -27.86 11.68
C GLY A 688 42.64 -28.03 11.73
N THR A 689 42.06 -28.38 10.60
CA THR A 689 40.67 -28.82 10.51
C THR A 689 40.66 -30.20 9.87
N VAL A 690 40.01 -31.15 10.53
CA VAL A 690 39.87 -32.53 10.06
C VAL A 690 38.41 -32.91 9.94
N TRP A 691 38.13 -33.82 9.01
CA TRP A 691 36.82 -34.46 8.86
C TRP A 691 36.76 -35.70 9.76
N GLU A 692 35.66 -35.85 10.48
CA GLU A 692 35.36 -37.02 11.29
C GLU A 692 33.93 -37.48 10.98
N ALA A 693 33.79 -38.68 10.42
CA ALA A 693 32.49 -39.26 10.08
C ALA A 693 31.62 -39.54 11.32
N GLU A 694 30.31 -39.66 11.12
CA GLU A 694 29.34 -39.84 12.20
C GLU A 694 29.67 -41.04 13.11
N PRO A 695 29.74 -40.85 14.44
CA PRO A 695 29.98 -41.94 15.39
C PRO A 695 28.98 -43.09 15.25
N GLY A 696 29.49 -44.32 15.21
CA GLY A 696 28.68 -45.52 15.04
C GLY A 696 28.41 -45.93 13.60
N THR A 697 28.92 -45.18 12.61
CA THR A 697 28.85 -45.56 11.18
C THR A 697 30.18 -46.16 10.69
N ALA A 698 30.09 -47.08 9.72
CA ALA A 698 31.27 -47.69 9.10
C ALA A 698 31.89 -46.72 8.08
N ALA A 699 32.83 -45.88 8.52
CA ALA A 699 33.52 -44.91 7.67
C ALA A 699 34.96 -45.35 7.34
N GLN A 700 35.44 -45.00 6.15
CA GLN A 700 36.82 -45.29 5.73
C GLN A 700 37.79 -44.29 6.37
N VAL A 701 38.89 -44.77 6.97
CA VAL A 701 39.90 -43.88 7.56
C VAL A 701 40.54 -43.01 6.48
N GLY A 702 40.53 -41.69 6.71
CA GLY A 702 41.02 -40.68 5.77
C GLY A 702 40.03 -40.27 4.68
N GLY A 703 38.76 -40.70 4.76
CA GLY A 703 37.68 -40.19 3.90
C GLY A 703 37.45 -38.68 4.08
N GLY A 704 36.95 -38.03 3.03
CA GLY A 704 36.58 -36.62 3.01
C GLY A 704 35.06 -36.42 2.95
N PRO A 705 34.58 -35.19 3.20
CA PRO A 705 33.17 -34.84 3.09
C PRO A 705 32.54 -35.23 1.73
N ASP A 706 33.26 -35.07 0.63
CA ASP A 706 32.84 -35.47 -0.73
C ASP A 706 32.34 -36.92 -0.87
N ARG A 707 32.80 -37.82 0.01
CA ARG A 707 32.40 -39.23 0.02
C ARG A 707 31.31 -39.54 1.04
N ASP A 708 31.42 -38.97 2.24
CA ASP A 708 30.55 -39.30 3.36
C ASP A 708 29.25 -38.48 3.35
N VAL A 709 29.20 -37.36 2.61
CA VAL A 709 28.05 -36.48 2.46
C VAL A 709 27.41 -36.67 1.09
N PRO A 710 26.22 -37.31 0.98
CA PRO A 710 25.58 -37.58 -0.31
C PRO A 710 25.16 -36.33 -1.09
N ASN A 711 24.81 -35.24 -0.38
CA ASN A 711 24.41 -33.98 -1.01
C ASN A 711 25.64 -33.17 -1.42
N THR A 712 25.81 -32.95 -2.72
CA THR A 712 26.99 -32.28 -3.29
C THR A 712 27.15 -30.83 -2.84
N VAL A 713 26.05 -30.11 -2.55
CA VAL A 713 26.09 -28.74 -2.06
C VAL A 713 26.61 -28.72 -0.63
N LEU A 714 26.07 -29.59 0.23
CA LEU A 714 26.49 -29.67 1.63
C LEU A 714 27.95 -30.15 1.75
N ALA A 715 28.34 -31.14 0.93
CA ALA A 715 29.73 -31.61 0.83
C ALA A 715 30.67 -30.47 0.43
N ALA A 716 30.31 -29.68 -0.59
CA ALA A 716 31.11 -28.57 -1.07
C ALA A 716 31.37 -27.50 0.01
N VAL A 717 30.37 -27.18 0.86
CA VAL A 717 30.55 -26.26 1.98
C VAL A 717 31.63 -26.79 2.95
N ALA A 718 31.56 -28.06 3.33
CA ALA A 718 32.56 -28.66 4.22
C ALA A 718 33.95 -28.74 3.58
N ASP A 719 34.04 -29.22 2.34
CA ASP A 719 35.31 -29.37 1.62
C ASP A 719 36.04 -28.03 1.45
N ARG A 720 35.32 -26.94 1.21
CA ARG A 720 35.93 -25.60 1.06
C ARG A 720 36.48 -25.04 2.36
N VAL A 721 35.88 -25.37 3.51
CA VAL A 721 36.46 -25.05 4.83
C VAL A 721 37.77 -25.82 5.03
N LEU A 722 37.80 -27.14 4.78
CA LEU A 722 39.06 -27.92 4.87
C LEU A 722 40.13 -27.40 3.91
N ALA A 723 39.75 -27.07 2.67
CA ALA A 723 40.68 -26.58 1.65
C ALA A 723 41.30 -25.24 2.04
N ALA A 724 40.50 -24.31 2.58
CA ALA A 724 40.96 -23.02 3.06
C ALA A 724 41.98 -23.17 4.21
N ASP A 725 41.71 -24.03 5.19
CA ASP A 725 42.62 -24.27 6.32
C ASP A 725 43.90 -25.00 5.93
N ARG A 726 43.82 -25.93 4.97
CA ARG A 726 45.01 -26.56 4.38
C ARG A 726 45.87 -25.53 3.64
N GLY A 727 45.27 -24.61 2.90
CA GLY A 727 45.96 -23.51 2.22
C GLY A 727 46.63 -22.55 3.21
N LEU A 728 45.93 -22.17 4.28
CA LEU A 728 46.44 -21.33 5.36
C LEU A 728 47.71 -21.93 6.02
N ARG A 729 47.76 -23.25 6.17
CA ARG A 729 48.91 -23.95 6.77
C ARG A 729 50.16 -23.94 5.90
N ALA A 730 49.99 -23.87 4.58
CA ALA A 730 51.10 -23.73 3.66
C ALA A 730 51.79 -22.35 3.77
N LEU A 731 51.14 -21.37 4.42
CA LEU A 731 51.70 -20.04 4.63
C LEU A 731 52.64 -19.99 5.87
N PRO A 732 53.68 -19.13 5.83
CA PRO A 732 54.49 -18.78 7.00
C PRO A 732 53.65 -18.28 8.18
N ALA A 733 54.07 -18.57 9.41
CA ALA A 733 53.28 -18.29 10.62
C ALA A 733 52.81 -16.83 10.76
N HIS A 734 53.62 -15.85 10.34
CA HIS A 734 53.29 -14.41 10.42
C HIS A 734 52.27 -13.94 9.37
N LEU A 735 51.95 -14.77 8.36
CA LEU A 735 50.93 -14.50 7.34
C LEU A 735 49.64 -15.30 7.60
N ARG A 736 49.57 -16.04 8.71
CA ARG A 736 48.40 -16.86 9.03
C ARG A 736 47.32 -15.97 9.64
N THR A 737 46.15 -15.97 9.00
CA THR A 737 44.88 -15.44 9.50
C THR A 737 44.21 -16.45 10.45
N LEU A 738 43.01 -16.12 10.94
CA LEU A 738 42.12 -17.10 11.57
C LEU A 738 41.85 -18.30 10.64
N PRO A 739 41.76 -19.53 11.17
CA PRO A 739 41.23 -20.68 10.43
C PRO A 739 39.80 -20.43 9.93
N ALA A 740 39.47 -20.91 8.74
CA ALA A 740 38.17 -20.82 8.12
C ALA A 740 37.05 -21.47 8.95
N LEU A 741 37.32 -22.59 9.65
CA LEU A 741 36.35 -23.21 10.54
C LEU A 741 35.98 -22.29 11.71
N GLU A 742 36.98 -21.63 12.31
CA GLU A 742 36.78 -20.68 13.40
C GLU A 742 36.07 -19.41 12.92
N ALA A 743 36.50 -18.86 11.77
CA ALA A 743 35.85 -17.70 11.16
C ALA A 743 34.37 -17.97 10.81
N LEU A 744 34.04 -19.16 10.29
CA LEU A 744 32.66 -19.57 10.02
C LEU A 744 31.83 -19.56 11.31
N ARG A 745 32.34 -20.16 12.40
CA ARG A 745 31.63 -20.19 13.69
C ARG A 745 31.40 -18.79 14.23
N ARG A 746 32.43 -17.94 14.26
CA ARG A 746 32.31 -16.56 14.74
C ARG A 746 31.28 -15.75 13.94
N VAL A 747 31.28 -15.87 12.61
CA VAL A 747 30.26 -15.22 11.76
C VAL A 747 28.85 -15.71 12.12
N LEU A 748 28.66 -17.04 12.21
CA LEU A 748 27.35 -17.62 12.58
C LEU A 748 26.88 -17.17 13.96
N ASP A 749 27.77 -17.13 14.95
CA ASP A 749 27.44 -16.75 16.33
C ASP A 749 27.13 -15.26 16.45
N VAL A 750 27.92 -14.38 15.81
CA VAL A 750 27.68 -12.92 15.80
C VAL A 750 26.35 -12.58 15.14
N THR A 751 26.06 -13.14 13.96
CA THR A 751 24.81 -12.85 13.27
C THR A 751 23.60 -13.42 14.00
N ARG A 752 23.72 -14.60 14.62
CA ARG A 752 22.62 -15.24 15.35
C ARG A 752 22.09 -14.38 16.51
N MET A 753 22.94 -13.59 17.17
CA MET A 753 22.51 -12.66 18.22
C MET A 753 21.50 -11.59 17.77
N THR A 754 21.32 -11.42 16.47
CA THR A 754 20.44 -10.40 15.88
C THR A 754 19.08 -10.94 15.41
N VAL A 755 18.84 -12.24 15.61
CA VAL A 755 17.63 -12.94 15.18
C VAL A 755 16.75 -13.28 16.41
N ASP A 756 15.44 -13.03 16.33
CA ASP A 756 14.50 -13.50 17.36
C ASP A 756 14.16 -14.98 17.16
N GLU A 757 14.85 -15.84 17.90
CA GLU A 757 14.69 -17.30 17.87
C GLU A 757 13.41 -17.77 18.59
N VAL A 758 12.87 -16.98 19.52
CA VAL A 758 11.78 -17.40 20.43
C VAL A 758 10.40 -17.16 19.82
N GLY A 759 10.24 -16.11 19.01
CA GLY A 759 8.95 -15.70 18.46
C GLY A 759 8.40 -16.54 17.29
N ALA A 760 9.27 -17.17 16.48
CA ALA A 760 8.87 -17.80 15.22
C ALA A 760 8.82 -19.34 15.21
N ALA A 761 9.64 -20.02 16.02
CA ALA A 761 9.88 -21.46 15.87
C ALA A 761 8.99 -22.37 16.74
N GLY A 762 8.34 -21.85 17.78
CA GLY A 762 7.33 -22.56 18.56
C GLY A 762 7.77 -23.93 19.09
N THR A 763 8.37 -23.89 20.30
CA THR A 763 8.88 -24.97 21.18
C THR A 763 10.36 -25.32 21.06
N GLU A 764 11.25 -24.56 21.76
CA GLU A 764 12.72 -24.77 21.68
C GLU A 764 13.44 -24.93 23.02
N HIS A 765 12.86 -25.63 24.01
CA HIS A 765 13.55 -25.91 25.28
C HIS A 765 14.81 -26.82 25.13
N LEU A 766 15.05 -27.39 23.95
CA LEU A 766 16.20 -28.26 23.64
C LEU A 766 17.29 -27.60 22.77
N GLY A 767 16.96 -26.55 22.00
CA GLY A 767 17.95 -25.76 21.25
C GLY A 767 18.95 -25.06 22.19
N LEU A 768 18.46 -24.62 23.35
CA LEU A 768 19.28 -24.08 24.45
C LEU A 768 20.32 -25.06 25.01
N LEU A 769 20.11 -26.38 24.90
CA LEU A 769 21.00 -27.40 25.47
C LEU A 769 21.97 -28.01 24.43
N LEU A 770 21.59 -28.02 23.15
CA LEU A 770 22.28 -28.76 22.10
C LEU A 770 22.81 -27.85 20.96
N GLY A 771 22.57 -26.55 21.02
CA GLY A 771 22.87 -25.57 19.97
C GLY A 771 21.72 -25.38 18.99
N HIS A 772 21.75 -24.30 18.21
CA HIS A 772 20.73 -23.95 17.21
C HIS A 772 21.14 -24.44 15.81
N PRO A 773 20.40 -25.41 15.21
CA PRO A 773 20.69 -25.88 13.86
C PRO A 773 20.59 -24.76 12.83
N VAL A 774 21.51 -24.73 11.88
CA VAL A 774 21.52 -23.82 10.73
C VAL A 774 21.13 -24.61 9.50
N ALA A 775 20.02 -24.24 8.84
CA ALA A 775 19.60 -24.85 7.60
C ALA A 775 20.48 -24.35 6.44
N VAL A 776 21.01 -25.27 5.65
CA VAL A 776 21.70 -24.97 4.38
C VAL A 776 20.66 -25.02 3.27
N VAL A 777 20.31 -23.86 2.72
CA VAL A 777 19.14 -23.68 1.84
C VAL A 777 19.57 -23.24 0.46
N ARG A 778 19.00 -23.84 -0.58
CA ARG A 778 19.22 -23.44 -1.97
C ARG A 778 18.19 -22.39 -2.41
N ALA A 779 18.68 -21.35 -3.08
CA ALA A 779 17.83 -20.32 -3.65
C ALA A 779 18.34 -19.83 -5.01
N ARG A 780 17.42 -19.28 -5.80
CA ARG A 780 17.68 -18.58 -7.05
C ARG A 780 17.24 -17.13 -6.89
N LEU A 781 18.15 -16.22 -7.22
CA LEU A 781 17.87 -14.80 -7.32
C LEU A 781 17.90 -14.38 -8.80
N ALA A 782 16.94 -13.60 -9.25
CA ALA A 782 16.97 -12.95 -10.55
C ALA A 782 16.40 -11.53 -10.43
N ILE A 783 16.99 -10.61 -11.17
CA ILE A 783 16.45 -9.26 -11.35
C ILE A 783 16.05 -9.16 -12.82
N GLU A 784 14.81 -8.79 -13.07
CA GLU A 784 14.32 -8.54 -14.41
C GLU A 784 14.00 -7.07 -14.53
N VAL A 785 14.44 -6.44 -15.61
CA VAL A 785 14.21 -5.04 -15.92
C VAL A 785 13.75 -4.96 -17.35
N GLU A 786 12.57 -4.38 -17.56
CA GLU A 786 12.06 -4.09 -18.89
C GLU A 786 12.48 -2.66 -19.26
N ASP A 787 13.72 -2.47 -19.72
CA ASP A 787 14.26 -1.14 -20.08
C ASP A 787 13.88 -0.78 -21.52
N PRO A 788 12.97 0.19 -21.74
CA PRO A 788 12.51 0.55 -23.08
C PRO A 788 13.56 1.34 -23.89
N ARG A 789 14.64 1.81 -23.26
CA ARG A 789 15.68 2.62 -23.93
C ARG A 789 16.48 1.81 -24.94
N ARG A 790 17.00 2.50 -25.97
CA ARG A 790 17.89 1.92 -26.98
C ARG A 790 19.18 2.74 -27.08
N PRO A 791 20.33 2.20 -26.62
CA PRO A 791 20.50 0.91 -25.95
C PRO A 791 19.93 0.90 -24.51
N PRO A 792 19.55 -0.27 -23.97
CA PRO A 792 19.03 -0.37 -22.61
C PRO A 792 20.18 -0.14 -21.62
N ALA A 793 20.11 0.90 -20.79
CA ALA A 793 21.21 1.21 -19.88
C ALA A 793 21.18 0.33 -18.63
N LEU A 794 20.00 0.09 -18.04
CA LEU A 794 19.89 -0.70 -16.81
C LEU A 794 19.97 -2.21 -17.07
N ALA A 795 19.60 -2.69 -18.27
CA ALA A 795 19.70 -4.11 -18.60
C ALA A 795 21.16 -4.62 -18.73
N VAL A 796 22.12 -3.71 -18.92
CA VAL A 796 23.55 -4.04 -19.10
C VAL A 796 24.43 -3.58 -17.94
N THR A 797 23.83 -2.96 -16.91
CA THR A 797 24.55 -2.45 -15.74
C THR A 797 24.36 -3.40 -14.55
N ALA A 798 25.48 -3.82 -13.95
CA ALA A 798 25.47 -4.67 -12.77
C ALA A 798 24.86 -3.91 -11.58
N LEU A 799 23.87 -4.50 -10.91
CA LEU A 799 23.21 -3.90 -9.76
C LEU A 799 23.75 -4.49 -8.46
N PRO A 800 24.11 -3.67 -7.46
CA PRO A 800 24.45 -4.19 -6.14
C PRO A 800 23.21 -4.78 -5.46
N VAL A 801 23.41 -5.90 -4.77
CA VAL A 801 22.40 -6.62 -4.01
C VAL A 801 22.96 -6.95 -2.63
N ARG A 802 22.13 -6.73 -1.61
CA ARG A 802 22.34 -7.15 -0.22
C ARG A 802 21.35 -8.26 0.14
N LEU A 803 21.82 -9.28 0.85
CA LEU A 803 21.01 -10.37 1.39
C LEU A 803 21.03 -10.28 2.92
N GLY A 804 19.85 -10.38 3.54
CA GLY A 804 19.69 -10.25 4.98
C GLY A 804 19.67 -8.80 5.46
N VAL A 805 19.18 -8.60 6.69
CA VAL A 805 19.09 -7.28 7.35
C VAL A 805 19.37 -7.47 8.84
N LEU A 806 20.51 -6.97 9.31
CA LEU A 806 20.98 -7.18 10.68
C LEU A 806 20.05 -6.57 11.75
N GLY A 807 19.38 -5.45 11.44
CA GLY A 807 18.45 -4.79 12.38
C GLY A 807 17.04 -5.37 12.42
N HIS A 808 16.74 -6.43 11.65
CA HIS A 808 15.39 -6.97 11.53
C HIS A 808 15.29 -8.36 12.14
N LEU A 809 14.71 -8.47 13.34
CA LEU A 809 14.67 -9.69 14.16
C LEU A 809 14.11 -10.94 13.45
N GLN A 810 13.26 -10.78 12.43
CA GLN A 810 12.69 -11.91 11.66
C GLN A 810 13.56 -12.36 10.47
N ASP A 811 14.62 -11.64 10.14
CA ASP A 811 15.59 -12.07 9.14
C ASP A 811 16.57 -13.04 9.80
N GLY A 812 16.55 -14.30 9.37
CA GLY A 812 17.42 -15.33 9.94
C GLY A 812 18.54 -15.76 9.00
N LEU A 813 18.92 -14.94 8.01
CA LEU A 813 20.12 -15.22 7.24
C LEU A 813 21.35 -15.02 8.13
N LEU A 814 22.22 -16.02 8.18
CA LEU A 814 23.50 -15.99 8.93
C LEU A 814 24.70 -15.80 8.00
N GLY A 815 24.55 -16.11 6.72
CA GLY A 815 25.58 -15.96 5.69
C GLY A 815 25.15 -16.59 4.38
N ALA A 816 25.85 -16.30 3.28
CA ALA A 816 25.51 -16.81 1.96
C ALA A 816 26.74 -17.12 1.10
N PHE A 817 26.58 -18.05 0.16
CA PHE A 817 27.51 -18.29 -0.94
C PHE A 817 26.83 -17.92 -2.26
N VAL A 818 27.54 -17.18 -3.09
CA VAL A 818 27.02 -16.59 -4.34
C VAL A 818 27.53 -17.38 -5.54
N ALA A 819 26.68 -17.60 -6.54
CA ALA A 819 27.01 -18.26 -7.81
C ALA A 819 27.59 -19.69 -7.66
N ASP A 820 27.13 -20.45 -6.66
CA ASP A 820 27.67 -21.78 -6.31
C ASP A 820 29.18 -21.76 -5.97
N GLU A 821 29.72 -20.61 -5.59
CA GLU A 821 31.11 -20.47 -5.11
C GLU A 821 31.18 -20.64 -3.58
N HIS A 822 31.24 -21.89 -3.10
CA HIS A 822 31.32 -22.20 -1.66
C HIS A 822 32.65 -21.82 -0.98
N GLY A 823 33.59 -21.22 -1.71
CA GLY A 823 34.91 -20.81 -1.20
C GLY A 823 34.94 -19.41 -0.58
N ARG A 824 33.85 -18.64 -0.70
CA ARG A 824 33.74 -17.28 -0.16
C ARG A 824 32.39 -17.09 0.53
N LEU A 825 32.39 -17.11 1.87
CA LEU A 825 31.24 -16.81 2.70
C LEU A 825 30.98 -15.30 2.73
N LEU A 826 29.87 -14.88 2.12
CA LEU A 826 29.37 -13.51 2.20
C LEU A 826 28.69 -13.28 3.56
N VAL A 827 29.18 -12.28 4.31
CA VAL A 827 28.52 -11.81 5.54
C VAL A 827 27.27 -10.99 5.23
N VAL A 828 26.33 -10.92 6.16
CA VAL A 828 25.07 -10.16 6.01
C VAL A 828 25.29 -8.64 6.03
N ASP A 829 26.24 -8.20 6.86
CA ASP A 829 26.62 -6.80 7.01
C ASP A 829 28.13 -6.68 7.31
N PRO A 830 28.84 -5.66 6.81
CA PRO A 830 30.26 -5.45 7.13
C PRO A 830 30.56 -5.43 8.64
N ALA A 831 29.65 -4.93 9.49
CA ALA A 831 29.82 -4.91 10.94
C ALA A 831 29.97 -6.33 11.55
N VAL A 832 29.39 -7.35 10.90
CA VAL A 832 29.57 -8.76 11.31
C VAL A 832 31.01 -9.20 11.13
N ALA A 833 31.67 -8.77 10.05
CA ALA A 833 33.07 -9.11 9.82
C ALA A 833 34.00 -8.44 10.85
N ASP A 834 33.72 -7.18 11.21
CA ASP A 834 34.48 -6.46 12.24
C ASP A 834 34.38 -7.14 13.61
N LEU A 835 33.15 -7.50 14.02
CA LEU A 835 32.90 -8.21 15.27
C LEU A 835 33.44 -9.64 15.29
N ALA A 836 33.32 -10.37 14.17
CA ALA A 836 33.84 -11.74 14.06
C ALA A 836 35.38 -11.79 14.04
N GLY A 837 36.03 -10.72 13.55
CA GLY A 837 37.47 -10.58 13.58
C GLY A 837 38.02 -10.43 15.01
N ASP A 838 37.37 -9.62 15.86
CA ASP A 838 37.80 -9.33 17.25
C ASP A 838 39.31 -9.02 17.36
N GLY A 839 39.82 -8.18 16.45
CA GLY A 839 41.24 -7.81 16.36
C GLY A 839 42.13 -8.79 15.60
N ASP A 840 41.65 -9.99 15.26
CA ASP A 840 42.34 -10.93 14.37
C ASP A 840 41.99 -10.65 12.89
N THR A 841 42.92 -10.98 11.98
CA THR A 841 42.67 -10.92 10.53
C THR A 841 41.81 -12.11 10.08
N LEU A 842 40.65 -11.83 9.49
CA LEU A 842 39.79 -12.85 8.88
C LEU A 842 40.44 -13.48 7.62
N PRO A 843 40.21 -14.78 7.35
CA PRO A 843 40.71 -15.43 6.15
C PRO A 843 39.98 -14.94 4.89
N ALA A 844 40.62 -15.08 3.72
CA ALA A 844 39.99 -14.80 2.41
C ALA A 844 38.72 -15.63 2.11
N TYR A 845 38.46 -16.66 2.92
CA TYR A 845 37.22 -17.41 2.94
C TYR A 845 36.02 -16.54 3.35
N VAL A 846 36.21 -15.48 4.12
CA VAL A 846 35.13 -14.53 4.48
C VAL A 846 35.19 -13.32 3.55
N ASN A 847 34.07 -13.02 2.90
CA ASN A 847 33.88 -11.78 2.14
C ASN A 847 33.17 -10.73 3.01
N PRO A 848 33.85 -9.65 3.43
CA PRO A 848 33.30 -8.64 4.34
C PRO A 848 32.39 -7.62 3.65
N SER A 849 32.20 -7.67 2.32
CA SER A 849 31.54 -6.60 1.57
C SER A 849 30.05 -6.40 1.90
N GLY A 850 29.36 -7.42 2.43
CA GLY A 850 27.90 -7.41 2.65
C GLY A 850 27.05 -7.36 1.38
N THR A 851 27.67 -7.06 0.23
CA THR A 851 27.01 -6.84 -1.06
C THR A 851 27.73 -7.58 -2.18
N PHE A 852 26.98 -7.96 -3.21
CA PHE A 852 27.50 -8.51 -4.47
C PHE A 852 26.71 -7.94 -5.65
N THR A 853 27.19 -8.13 -6.87
CA THR A 853 26.53 -7.58 -8.06
C THR A 853 25.76 -8.65 -8.83
N VAL A 854 24.59 -8.26 -9.36
CA VAL A 854 23.74 -9.09 -10.21
C VAL A 854 23.49 -8.37 -11.53
N GLN A 855 23.69 -9.09 -12.63
CA GLN A 855 23.32 -8.61 -13.96
C GLN A 855 21.84 -8.88 -14.20
N PRO A 856 21.02 -7.86 -14.55
CA PRO A 856 19.64 -8.09 -14.92
C PRO A 856 19.49 -9.12 -16.04
N GLY A 857 18.45 -9.95 -15.96
CA GLY A 857 18.20 -11.08 -16.87
C GLY A 857 19.06 -12.33 -16.60
N SER A 858 20.11 -12.24 -15.78
CA SER A 858 20.98 -13.37 -15.44
C SER A 858 20.70 -13.87 -14.02
N PRO A 859 20.06 -15.04 -13.86
CA PRO A 859 19.77 -15.60 -12.54
C PRO A 859 21.06 -16.09 -11.86
N VAL A 860 21.16 -15.86 -10.55
CA VAL A 860 22.28 -16.27 -9.70
C VAL A 860 21.80 -17.34 -8.71
N MET A 861 22.51 -18.47 -8.65
CA MET A 861 22.28 -19.49 -7.63
C MET A 861 22.93 -19.08 -6.31
N LEU A 862 22.21 -19.30 -5.21
CA LEU A 862 22.64 -18.96 -3.86
C LEU A 862 22.55 -20.22 -2.98
N THR A 863 23.54 -20.36 -2.09
CA THR A 863 23.46 -21.28 -0.95
C THR A 863 23.42 -20.44 0.31
N LEU A 864 22.32 -20.49 1.05
CA LEU A 864 22.04 -19.65 2.22
C LEU A 864 22.21 -20.46 3.50
N LEU A 865 22.81 -19.86 4.52
CA LEU A 865 22.86 -20.39 5.88
C LEU A 865 21.79 -19.67 6.69
N MET A 866 20.72 -20.36 7.06
CA MET A 866 19.53 -19.72 7.66
C MET A 866 19.09 -20.36 8.97
N VAL A 867 18.57 -19.55 9.88
CA VAL A 867 17.82 -20.02 11.05
C VAL A 867 16.51 -20.67 10.57
N PRO A 868 16.19 -21.91 10.98
CA PRO A 868 14.96 -22.58 10.60
C PRO A 868 13.71 -21.76 10.95
N GLY A 869 12.72 -21.70 10.05
CA GLY A 869 11.46 -20.97 10.30
C GLY A 869 11.54 -19.44 10.14
N SER A 870 12.71 -18.89 9.82
CA SER A 870 12.93 -17.46 9.62
C SER A 870 12.68 -16.99 8.18
N ARG A 871 12.82 -15.69 7.93
CA ARG A 871 12.77 -15.08 6.59
C ARG A 871 14.16 -14.69 6.14
N VAL A 872 14.33 -14.49 4.84
CA VAL A 872 15.48 -13.80 4.25
C VAL A 872 14.98 -12.62 3.43
N HIS A 873 15.61 -11.46 3.61
CA HIS A 873 15.33 -10.27 2.81
C HIS A 873 16.36 -10.06 1.70
N VAL A 874 15.91 -9.46 0.61
CA VAL A 874 16.73 -9.02 -0.53
C VAL A 874 16.50 -7.54 -0.73
N THR A 875 17.59 -6.78 -0.73
CA THR A 875 17.59 -5.35 -0.97
C THR A 875 18.44 -5.03 -2.20
N THR A 876 17.88 -4.25 -3.12
CA THR A 876 18.59 -3.77 -4.32
C THR A 876 18.71 -2.25 -4.38
N GLY A 877 18.00 -1.52 -3.50
CA GLY A 877 17.85 -0.05 -3.55
C GLY A 877 17.02 0.49 -4.71
N LEU A 878 16.70 -0.32 -5.72
CA LEU A 878 15.90 0.06 -6.89
C LEU A 878 14.46 -0.50 -6.87
N LEU A 879 14.19 -1.43 -5.96
CA LEU A 879 12.92 -2.15 -5.87
C LEU A 879 12.54 -2.31 -4.40
N PRO A 880 11.24 -2.33 -4.06
CA PRO A 880 10.83 -2.62 -2.70
C PRO A 880 11.47 -3.90 -2.19
N ARG A 881 12.02 -3.83 -0.97
CA ARG A 881 12.65 -4.96 -0.28
C ARG A 881 11.74 -6.19 -0.34
N LYS A 882 12.29 -7.30 -0.81
CA LYS A 882 11.56 -8.57 -0.95
C LYS A 882 11.97 -9.52 0.16
N ALA A 883 11.01 -10.23 0.74
CA ALA A 883 11.26 -11.30 1.70
C ALA A 883 10.81 -12.66 1.14
N VAL A 884 11.50 -13.73 1.51
CA VAL A 884 11.05 -15.12 1.33
C VAL A 884 11.15 -15.84 2.68
N THR A 885 10.10 -16.57 3.05
CA THR A 885 10.01 -17.26 4.35
C THR A 885 10.35 -18.73 4.19
N LEU A 886 11.24 -19.26 5.03
CA LEU A 886 11.52 -20.69 5.09
C LEU A 886 10.39 -21.37 5.88
N GLU A 887 9.59 -22.19 5.21
CA GLU A 887 8.41 -22.79 5.85
C GLU A 887 8.78 -23.85 6.90
N ARG A 888 8.01 -23.86 8.00
CA ARG A 888 8.12 -24.86 9.07
C ARG A 888 7.89 -26.30 8.56
N SER A 889 7.10 -26.47 7.50
CA SER A 889 6.83 -27.77 6.85
C SER A 889 8.10 -28.43 6.35
N TRP A 890 9.05 -27.67 5.83
CA TRP A 890 10.32 -28.18 5.31
C TRP A 890 11.30 -28.53 6.42
N THR A 891 11.27 -27.82 7.55
CA THR A 891 12.28 -27.96 8.61
C THR A 891 11.87 -28.83 9.78
N ALA A 892 10.59 -28.81 10.18
CA ALA A 892 10.14 -29.48 11.40
C ALA A 892 10.45 -30.99 11.47
N PRO A 893 10.25 -31.80 10.40
CA PRO A 893 10.54 -33.24 10.47
C PRO A 893 12.02 -33.55 10.71
N ALA A 894 12.92 -32.76 10.13
CA ALA A 894 14.36 -32.91 10.33
C ALA A 894 14.77 -32.42 11.71
N LEU A 895 14.30 -31.26 12.16
CA LEU A 895 14.60 -30.71 13.49
C LEU A 895 14.15 -31.64 14.64
N ALA A 896 13.07 -32.39 14.44
CA ALA A 896 12.62 -33.41 15.39
C ALA A 896 13.62 -34.60 15.48
N ARG A 897 14.26 -34.96 14.36
CA ARG A 897 15.20 -36.08 14.23
C ARG A 897 16.67 -35.73 14.55
N ILE A 898 17.07 -34.47 14.41
CA ILE A 898 18.45 -34.02 14.69
C ILE A 898 18.82 -34.38 16.13
N SER A 899 19.89 -35.16 16.24
CA SER A 899 20.43 -35.70 17.47
C SER A 899 21.96 -35.55 17.44
N PRO A 900 22.50 -34.43 17.94
CA PRO A 900 23.94 -34.21 17.91
C PRO A 900 24.69 -35.13 18.85
N THR A 901 25.97 -35.34 18.54
CA THR A 901 26.84 -36.23 19.30
C THR A 901 27.94 -35.44 20.00
N VAL A 902 27.96 -35.46 21.34
CA VAL A 902 28.91 -34.67 22.12
C VAL A 902 30.12 -35.53 22.48
N ARG A 903 31.31 -35.14 21.99
CA ARG A 903 32.57 -35.80 22.36
C ARG A 903 32.92 -35.50 23.83
N ARG A 904 33.17 -36.54 24.61
CA ARG A 904 33.62 -36.45 26.01
C ARG A 904 34.67 -37.52 26.29
N GLY A 905 35.69 -37.16 27.07
CA GLY A 905 36.74 -38.12 27.41
C GLY A 905 38.04 -37.50 27.92
N PRO A 906 38.89 -38.29 28.60
CA PRO A 906 38.60 -39.67 29.02
C PRO A 906 37.63 -39.72 30.21
N VAL A 907 36.60 -40.56 30.15
CA VAL A 907 35.66 -40.79 31.27
C VAL A 907 35.93 -42.16 31.88
N LEU A 908 35.92 -42.24 33.22
CA LEU A 908 36.00 -43.51 33.96
C LEU A 908 34.62 -44.19 33.95
N ARG A 909 34.53 -45.39 33.37
CA ARG A 909 33.29 -46.16 33.27
C ARG A 909 33.47 -47.60 33.75
N ASP A 910 32.38 -48.21 34.21
CA ASP A 910 32.30 -49.66 34.43
C ASP A 910 32.04 -50.33 33.06
N PRO A 911 32.87 -51.31 32.62
CA PRO A 911 32.65 -52.02 31.36
C PRO A 911 31.30 -52.73 31.26
N ALA A 912 30.69 -53.10 32.38
CA ALA A 912 29.41 -53.81 32.41
C ALA A 912 28.19 -52.87 32.33
N VAL A 913 28.29 -51.64 32.86
CA VAL A 913 27.19 -50.66 32.86
C VAL A 913 27.74 -49.24 32.68
N THR A 914 27.50 -48.64 31.52
CA THR A 914 27.92 -47.26 31.22
C THR A 914 27.02 -46.26 31.93
N ARG A 915 27.41 -45.85 33.15
CA ARG A 915 26.72 -44.82 33.94
C ARG A 915 27.33 -43.44 33.68
N LEU A 916 26.55 -42.49 33.18
CA LEU A 916 27.00 -41.12 32.92
C LEU A 916 26.00 -40.09 33.47
N PRO A 917 26.48 -38.92 33.92
CA PRO A 917 25.60 -37.82 34.28
C PRO A 917 24.94 -37.27 33.01
N VAL A 918 23.62 -37.48 32.88
CA VAL A 918 22.82 -36.99 31.77
C VAL A 918 21.64 -36.14 32.27
N PRO A 919 21.17 -35.14 31.50
CA PRO A 919 20.04 -34.30 31.90
C PRO A 919 18.74 -35.10 32.11
N GLY A 920 18.20 -35.12 33.34
CA GLY A 920 17.05 -35.95 33.71
C GLY A 920 15.66 -35.48 33.22
N ARG A 921 15.54 -34.29 32.60
CA ARG A 921 14.26 -33.73 32.10
C ARG A 921 14.09 -33.84 30.58
N VAL A 922 15.02 -34.48 29.88
CA VAL A 922 14.97 -34.63 28.42
C VAL A 922 14.29 -35.95 28.06
N ARG A 923 13.25 -35.90 27.22
CA ARG A 923 12.56 -37.11 26.71
C ARG A 923 13.43 -37.80 25.67
N GLY A 924 13.83 -39.05 25.92
CA GLY A 924 14.63 -39.90 25.02
C GLY A 924 15.50 -40.90 25.78
N SER A 925 16.23 -41.75 25.05
CA SER A 925 17.28 -42.60 25.60
C SER A 925 18.66 -42.04 25.21
N TRP A 926 19.66 -42.26 26.06
CA TRP A 926 21.03 -41.82 25.79
C TRP A 926 21.91 -43.00 25.39
N SER A 927 22.75 -42.84 24.37
CA SER A 927 23.75 -43.84 23.97
C SER A 927 25.15 -43.26 24.02
N TRP A 928 26.11 -44.10 24.38
CA TRP A 928 27.53 -43.79 24.43
C TRP A 928 28.25 -44.57 23.34
N HIS A 929 28.65 -43.88 22.27
CA HIS A 929 29.44 -44.46 21.20
C HIS A 929 30.91 -44.34 21.55
N ARG A 930 31.69 -45.41 21.39
CA ARG A 930 33.14 -45.42 21.62
C ARG A 930 33.83 -46.31 20.63
N ARG A 931 35.14 -46.17 20.53
CA ARG A 931 36.00 -47.03 19.72
C ARG A 931 36.71 -48.04 20.62
N ALA A 932 36.48 -49.33 20.41
CA ALA A 932 37.23 -50.39 21.11
C ALA A 932 38.65 -50.56 20.55
N ASP A 933 38.81 -50.24 19.28
CA ASP A 933 40.05 -50.14 18.54
C ASP A 933 39.90 -49.02 17.49
N PRO A 934 40.97 -48.61 16.77
CA PRO A 934 40.87 -47.50 15.81
C PRO A 934 39.81 -47.66 14.70
N TRP A 935 39.26 -48.85 14.50
CA TRP A 935 38.37 -49.21 13.39
C TRP A 935 36.95 -49.59 13.84
N THR A 936 36.78 -50.14 15.05
CA THR A 936 35.49 -50.70 15.49
C THR A 936 34.72 -49.80 16.45
N TRP A 937 33.50 -49.43 16.06
CA TRP A 937 32.55 -48.72 16.92
C TRP A 937 31.76 -49.68 17.82
N ILE A 938 31.59 -49.29 19.08
CA ILE A 938 30.70 -49.93 20.06
C ILE A 938 29.75 -48.88 20.62
N GLY A 939 28.46 -49.20 20.72
CA GLY A 939 27.46 -48.36 21.38
C GLY A 939 27.00 -49.00 22.68
N ASP A 940 27.21 -48.32 23.80
CA ASP A 940 26.68 -48.72 25.11
C ASP A 940 25.40 -47.92 25.41
N GLU A 941 24.39 -48.54 26.03
CA GLU A 941 23.23 -47.82 26.57
C GLU A 941 23.66 -47.04 27.82
N VAL A 942 23.27 -45.76 27.93
CA VAL A 942 23.65 -44.92 29.06
C VAL A 942 22.59 -44.99 30.15
N VAL A 943 23.01 -45.46 31.32
CA VAL A 943 22.21 -45.40 32.55
C VAL A 943 22.48 -44.05 33.23
N PRO A 944 21.46 -43.22 33.51
CA PRO A 944 21.66 -41.96 34.20
C PRO A 944 22.33 -42.15 35.57
N ALA A 945 23.37 -41.35 35.85
CA ALA A 945 23.98 -41.32 37.17
C ALA A 945 22.99 -40.78 38.22
N THR A 946 22.84 -41.50 39.33
CA THR A 946 22.04 -41.13 40.49
C THR A 946 22.89 -40.39 41.53
N ALA A 947 22.26 -39.71 42.49
CA ALA A 947 22.96 -39.12 43.64
C ALA A 947 23.49 -40.18 44.63
N GLU A 948 23.16 -41.45 44.42
CA GLU A 948 23.64 -42.58 45.22
C GLU A 948 25.09 -42.93 44.85
N ALA A 949 25.98 -42.90 45.86
CA ALA A 949 27.37 -43.32 45.72
C ALA A 949 27.46 -44.85 45.67
N LEU A 950 27.37 -45.43 44.46
CA LEU A 950 27.55 -46.85 44.22
C LEU A 950 29.05 -47.12 43.93
N PRO A 951 29.79 -47.82 44.79
CA PRO A 951 31.18 -48.19 44.50
C PRO A 951 31.22 -49.18 43.30
N PRO A 952 32.23 -49.09 42.42
CA PRO A 952 32.34 -49.97 41.25
C PRO A 952 32.45 -51.43 41.67
N THR A 953 31.76 -52.32 40.95
CA THR A 953 31.82 -53.77 41.22
C THR A 953 32.97 -54.48 40.50
N GLY A 954 33.69 -53.77 39.62
CA GLY A 954 34.83 -54.26 38.85
C GLY A 954 35.83 -53.16 38.47
N PRO A 955 36.90 -53.50 37.71
CA PRO A 955 37.90 -52.53 37.26
C PRO A 955 37.27 -51.49 36.32
N LEU A 956 37.49 -50.22 36.62
CA LEU A 956 37.05 -49.11 35.76
C LEU A 956 37.97 -48.96 34.55
N GLU A 957 37.39 -48.64 33.40
CA GLU A 957 38.10 -48.34 32.17
C GLU A 957 38.01 -46.85 31.87
N ALA A 958 39.13 -46.23 31.48
CA ALA A 958 39.12 -44.88 30.94
C ALA A 958 38.86 -44.96 29.43
N SER A 959 37.77 -44.37 28.95
CA SER A 959 37.43 -44.35 27.52
C SER A 959 37.00 -42.97 27.06
N ASP A 960 37.47 -42.57 25.88
CA ASP A 960 36.89 -41.49 25.10
C ASP A 960 35.63 -42.00 24.38
N GLY A 961 34.62 -41.14 24.25
CA GLY A 961 33.42 -41.48 23.51
C GLY A 961 32.54 -40.28 23.17
N TRP A 962 31.40 -40.60 22.56
CA TRP A 962 30.43 -39.65 22.04
C TRP A 962 29.07 -39.97 22.66
N LEU A 963 28.53 -38.99 23.37
CA LEU A 963 27.22 -39.08 23.97
C LEU A 963 26.16 -38.62 22.96
N ARG A 964 25.13 -39.43 22.72
CA ARG A 964 24.03 -39.17 21.77
C ARG A 964 22.68 -39.27 22.47
N LEU A 965 21.75 -38.38 22.12
CA LEU A 965 20.36 -38.43 22.57
C LEU A 965 19.46 -39.04 21.49
N ASN A 966 19.00 -40.27 21.69
CA ASN A 966 18.00 -40.91 20.84
C ASN A 966 16.60 -40.46 21.26
N ARG A 967 16.01 -39.54 20.48
CA ARG A 967 14.65 -39.06 20.71
C ARG A 967 13.63 -40.14 20.30
N GLY A 968 12.53 -40.26 21.07
CA GLY A 968 11.38 -41.07 20.66
C GLY A 968 10.65 -40.41 19.47
N PRO A 969 9.87 -41.18 18.68
CA PRO A 969 9.09 -40.62 17.58
C PRO A 969 8.09 -39.58 18.09
N ASP A 970 7.96 -38.47 17.35
CA ASP A 970 6.89 -37.48 17.53
C ASP A 970 5.55 -38.18 17.22
N PRO A 971 4.43 -37.90 17.93
CA PRO A 971 3.15 -38.53 17.60
C PRO A 971 2.74 -38.10 16.19
N ASP A 972 2.63 -39.08 15.30
CA ASP A 972 2.16 -38.91 13.92
C ASP A 972 0.85 -38.12 13.90
N TYR A 973 0.87 -36.90 13.36
CA TYR A 973 -0.35 -36.26 12.89
C TYR A 973 -0.83 -37.04 11.66
N GLY A 974 -1.74 -38.00 11.87
CA GLY A 974 -2.32 -38.80 10.79
C GLY A 974 -2.92 -37.90 9.71
N ALA A 975 -2.54 -38.14 8.44
CA ALA A 975 -3.06 -37.41 7.29
C ALA A 975 -4.59 -37.49 7.25
N LEU A 976 -5.27 -36.35 7.01
CA LEU A 976 -6.72 -36.32 6.84
C LEU A 976 -7.12 -36.99 5.51
N PRO A 977 -7.95 -38.05 5.51
CA PRO A 977 -8.37 -38.68 4.28
C PRO A 977 -9.43 -37.84 3.55
N LEU A 978 -9.24 -37.64 2.24
CA LEU A 978 -10.16 -36.95 1.34
C LEU A 978 -10.56 -37.88 0.19
N ASP A 979 -11.85 -37.96 -0.10
CA ASP A 979 -12.39 -38.85 -1.13
C ASP A 979 -12.43 -38.16 -2.50
N VAL A 980 -11.83 -38.81 -3.50
CA VAL A 980 -11.89 -38.43 -4.92
C VAL A 980 -13.17 -39.01 -5.52
N THR A 981 -14.02 -38.15 -6.07
CA THR A 981 -15.35 -38.51 -6.57
C THR A 981 -15.49 -38.42 -8.09
N CYS A 982 -14.62 -37.66 -8.77
CA CYS A 982 -14.53 -37.63 -10.23
C CYS A 982 -13.08 -37.43 -10.70
N VAL A 983 -12.82 -37.65 -12.00
CA VAL A 983 -11.53 -37.35 -12.64
C VAL A 983 -11.72 -36.56 -13.92
N ARG A 984 -10.75 -35.73 -14.28
CA ARG A 984 -10.66 -35.15 -15.62
C ARG A 984 -9.55 -35.85 -16.38
N THR A 985 -9.85 -36.33 -17.58
CA THR A 985 -8.89 -37.04 -18.41
C THR A 985 -8.62 -36.31 -19.73
N VAL A 986 -7.40 -36.45 -20.25
CA VAL A 986 -7.00 -35.97 -21.58
C VAL A 986 -6.32 -37.12 -22.32
N LEU A 987 -6.55 -37.23 -23.63
CA LEU A 987 -5.83 -38.16 -24.49
C LEU A 987 -4.45 -37.59 -24.82
N ILE A 988 -3.41 -38.25 -24.35
CA ILE A 988 -2.02 -37.97 -24.70
C ILE A 988 -1.48 -39.23 -25.38
N ASP A 989 -1.04 -39.13 -26.63
CA ASP A 989 -0.54 -40.25 -27.44
C ASP A 989 -1.50 -41.47 -27.48
N GLY A 990 -2.82 -41.20 -27.51
CA GLY A 990 -3.85 -42.25 -27.53
C GLY A 990 -4.15 -42.90 -26.17
N VAL A 991 -3.46 -42.50 -25.10
CA VAL A 991 -3.66 -43.01 -23.73
C VAL A 991 -4.45 -42.00 -22.90
N ARG A 992 -5.53 -42.47 -22.26
CA ARG A 992 -6.38 -41.66 -21.38
C ARG A 992 -5.64 -41.36 -20.09
N THR A 993 -5.23 -40.11 -19.91
CA THR A 993 -4.39 -39.65 -18.81
C THR A 993 -5.18 -38.74 -17.88
N VAL A 994 -5.20 -39.04 -16.57
CA VAL A 994 -5.78 -38.15 -15.57
C VAL A 994 -4.96 -36.87 -15.48
N VAL A 995 -5.62 -35.72 -15.62
CA VAL A 995 -5.02 -34.37 -15.52
C VAL A 995 -5.54 -33.57 -14.33
N ALA A 996 -6.69 -33.94 -13.77
CA ALA A 996 -7.23 -33.41 -12.53
C ALA A 996 -8.13 -34.43 -11.82
N VAL A 997 -8.35 -34.24 -10.52
CA VAL A 997 -9.24 -35.03 -9.67
C VAL A 997 -10.27 -34.11 -9.00
N GLY A 998 -11.52 -34.52 -8.91
CA GLY A 998 -12.55 -33.82 -8.15
C GLY A 998 -12.66 -34.38 -6.74
N VAL A 999 -12.68 -33.50 -5.75
CA VAL A 999 -12.72 -33.85 -4.33
C VAL A 999 -13.92 -33.13 -3.72
N ASP A 1000 -14.73 -33.89 -2.98
CA ASP A 1000 -15.79 -33.32 -2.16
C ASP A 1000 -15.26 -32.99 -0.76
N ASN A 1001 -15.48 -31.75 -0.34
CA ASN A 1001 -15.24 -31.30 1.02
C ASN A 1001 -16.33 -31.85 1.95
N ALA A 1002 -16.04 -31.90 3.25
CA ALA A 1002 -16.98 -32.39 4.27
C ALA A 1002 -18.28 -31.54 4.36
N ASP A 1003 -18.26 -30.30 3.88
CA ASP A 1003 -19.42 -29.39 3.81
C ASP A 1003 -20.28 -29.59 2.53
N GLY A 1004 -19.93 -30.55 1.68
CA GLY A 1004 -20.62 -30.85 0.42
C GLY A 1004 -20.19 -29.96 -0.76
N SER A 1005 -19.20 -29.08 -0.59
CA SER A 1005 -18.62 -28.33 -1.71
C SER A 1005 -17.64 -29.18 -2.52
N HIS A 1006 -17.64 -29.03 -3.84
CA HIS A 1006 -16.80 -29.82 -4.75
C HIS A 1006 -15.69 -28.94 -5.35
N VAL A 1007 -14.45 -29.43 -5.33
CA VAL A 1007 -13.29 -28.71 -5.90
C VAL A 1007 -12.49 -29.61 -6.83
N ARG A 1008 -12.09 -29.05 -7.98
CA ARG A 1008 -11.26 -29.75 -8.96
C ARG A 1008 -9.79 -29.42 -8.75
N VAL A 1009 -8.99 -30.43 -8.44
CA VAL A 1009 -7.56 -30.31 -8.16
C VAL A 1009 -6.73 -30.84 -9.33
N PRO A 1010 -5.91 -30.02 -10.01
CA PRO A 1010 -4.96 -30.50 -11.01
C PRO A 1010 -4.04 -31.59 -10.45
N VAL A 1011 -3.66 -32.58 -11.25
CA VAL A 1011 -2.79 -33.70 -10.83
C VAL A 1011 -1.46 -33.24 -10.24
N THR A 1012 -0.89 -32.15 -10.74
CA THR A 1012 0.34 -31.56 -10.20
C THR A 1012 0.16 -31.03 -8.78
N GLN A 1013 -0.97 -30.39 -8.48
CA GLN A 1013 -1.31 -29.89 -7.15
C GLN A 1013 -1.71 -31.03 -6.21
N ALA A 1014 -2.52 -31.98 -6.67
CA ALA A 1014 -2.95 -33.15 -5.90
C ALA A 1014 -1.76 -34.08 -5.54
N ALA A 1015 -0.77 -34.20 -6.42
CA ALA A 1015 0.46 -34.93 -6.13
C ALA A 1015 1.29 -34.25 -5.02
N GLY A 1016 1.42 -32.92 -5.06
CA GLY A 1016 2.10 -32.17 -3.99
C GLY A 1016 1.42 -32.35 -2.63
N LEU A 1017 0.08 -32.28 -2.58
CA LEU A 1017 -0.69 -32.50 -1.35
C LEU A 1017 -0.47 -33.89 -0.72
N LEU A 1018 -0.35 -34.94 -1.56
CA LEU A 1018 -0.12 -36.32 -1.12
C LEU A 1018 1.32 -36.55 -0.60
N GLU A 1019 2.31 -35.90 -1.21
CA GLU A 1019 3.73 -36.06 -0.86
C GLU A 1019 4.08 -35.39 0.48
N VAL A 1020 3.40 -34.27 0.83
CA VAL A 1020 3.59 -33.54 2.10
C VAL A 1020 2.92 -34.25 3.29
N ARG A 1021 2.21 -35.37 3.06
CA ARG A 1021 1.48 -36.17 4.07
C ARG A 1021 0.49 -35.39 4.94
N ARG A 1022 0.07 -34.19 4.51
CA ARG A 1022 -0.98 -33.40 5.19
C ARG A 1022 -2.38 -33.95 4.92
N LEU A 1023 -2.61 -34.49 3.73
CA LEU A 1023 -3.89 -35.04 3.26
C LEU A 1023 -3.66 -36.38 2.55
N GLY A 1024 -4.58 -37.33 2.72
CA GLY A 1024 -4.56 -38.63 2.05
C GLY A 1024 -5.71 -38.77 1.08
N LEU A 1025 -5.46 -38.70 -0.23
CA LEU A 1025 -6.50 -38.92 -1.23
C LEU A 1025 -6.87 -40.40 -1.35
N ARG A 1026 -8.18 -40.69 -1.44
CA ARG A 1026 -8.70 -42.04 -1.68
C ARG A 1026 -9.68 -42.03 -2.84
N ALA A 1027 -9.54 -42.94 -3.79
CA ALA A 1027 -10.50 -43.10 -4.88
C ALA A 1027 -11.74 -43.84 -4.35
N ARG A 1028 -12.90 -43.18 -4.37
CA ARG A 1028 -14.15 -43.75 -3.86
C ARG A 1028 -15.00 -44.31 -4.99
N ARG A 1029 -14.97 -45.63 -5.19
CA ARG A 1029 -15.83 -46.31 -6.17
C ARG A 1029 -17.28 -46.44 -5.66
N PRO A 1030 -18.28 -46.57 -6.56
CA PRO A 1030 -19.68 -46.80 -6.16
C PRO A 1030 -19.92 -48.09 -5.37
N SER A 1031 -19.05 -49.10 -5.53
CA SER A 1031 -19.11 -50.39 -4.82
C SER A 1031 -17.71 -50.87 -4.45
N GLY A 1032 -17.30 -50.68 -3.18
CA GLY A 1032 -16.02 -51.17 -2.64
C GLY A 1032 -15.40 -50.23 -1.59
N PRO A 1033 -14.38 -50.70 -0.81
CA PRO A 1033 -13.64 -49.84 0.11
C PRO A 1033 -12.81 -48.79 -0.65
N PRO A 1034 -12.60 -47.58 -0.06
CA PRO A 1034 -11.86 -46.51 -0.72
C PRO A 1034 -10.37 -46.87 -0.88
N VAL A 1035 -9.85 -46.73 -2.10
CA VAL A 1035 -8.48 -47.14 -2.46
C VAL A 1035 -7.53 -45.94 -2.33
N PRO A 1036 -6.40 -46.05 -1.60
CA PRO A 1036 -5.48 -44.94 -1.45
C PRO A 1036 -4.84 -44.55 -2.79
N VAL A 1037 -4.89 -43.25 -3.10
CA VAL A 1037 -4.24 -42.67 -4.28
C VAL A 1037 -2.76 -42.47 -3.96
N ARG A 1038 -1.89 -42.88 -4.88
CA ARG A 1038 -0.44 -42.70 -4.79
C ARG A 1038 0.08 -41.88 -5.95
N VAL A 1039 1.16 -41.14 -5.70
CA VAL A 1039 1.90 -40.43 -6.75
C VAL A 1039 2.87 -41.41 -7.42
N ILE A 1040 2.89 -41.40 -8.74
CA ILE A 1040 3.85 -42.14 -9.58
C ILE A 1040 4.53 -41.19 -10.55
N ARG A 1041 5.86 -41.31 -10.66
CA ARG A 1041 6.65 -40.60 -11.67
C ARG A 1041 6.69 -41.39 -12.96
N ARG A 1042 6.43 -40.72 -14.09
CA ARG A 1042 6.58 -41.27 -15.43
C ARG A 1042 8.04 -41.16 -15.91
N ALA A 1043 8.37 -41.87 -16.98
CA ALA A 1043 9.72 -41.89 -17.56
C ALA A 1043 10.20 -40.51 -18.08
N ASP A 1044 9.26 -39.61 -18.40
CA ASP A 1044 9.51 -38.22 -18.79
C ASP A 1044 9.67 -37.27 -17.58
N GLY A 1045 9.65 -37.79 -16.36
CA GLY A 1045 9.72 -37.02 -15.12
C GLY A 1045 8.39 -36.40 -14.67
N SER A 1046 7.31 -36.53 -15.45
CA SER A 1046 6.00 -35.99 -15.10
C SER A 1046 5.35 -36.78 -13.95
N ARG A 1047 4.61 -36.07 -13.08
CA ARG A 1047 3.88 -36.68 -11.96
C ARG A 1047 2.50 -37.14 -12.45
N SER A 1048 2.08 -38.31 -12.01
CA SER A 1048 0.74 -38.83 -12.22
C SER A 1048 0.18 -39.46 -10.95
N LEU A 1049 -1.14 -39.57 -10.87
CA LEU A 1049 -1.83 -40.23 -9.77
C LEU A 1049 -2.27 -41.61 -10.20
N ARG A 1050 -2.16 -42.59 -9.30
CA ARG A 1050 -2.64 -43.95 -9.52
C ARG A 1050 -3.25 -44.50 -8.24
N ALA A 1051 -4.39 -45.17 -8.34
CA ALA A 1051 -5.01 -45.88 -7.23
C ALA A 1051 -5.17 -47.35 -7.64
N VAL A 1052 -4.12 -48.16 -7.47
CA VAL A 1052 -4.11 -49.55 -7.95
C VAL A 1052 -4.67 -50.49 -6.90
N GLU A 1053 -5.65 -51.28 -7.31
CA GLU A 1053 -6.15 -52.46 -6.58
C GLU A 1053 -6.47 -53.53 -7.63
N ASP A 1054 -6.04 -54.77 -7.41
CA ASP A 1054 -6.24 -55.91 -8.33
C ASP A 1054 -5.82 -55.65 -9.79
N GLY A 1055 -4.78 -54.82 -9.99
CA GLY A 1055 -4.23 -54.50 -11.31
C GLY A 1055 -5.01 -53.44 -12.11
N VAL A 1056 -6.11 -52.92 -11.59
CA VAL A 1056 -6.94 -51.88 -12.22
C VAL A 1056 -6.75 -50.54 -11.50
N ASP A 1057 -6.57 -49.46 -12.26
CA ASP A 1057 -6.48 -48.11 -11.68
C ASP A 1057 -7.89 -47.57 -11.36
N ALA A 1058 -8.20 -47.51 -10.07
CA ALA A 1058 -9.49 -47.05 -9.56
C ALA A 1058 -9.83 -45.61 -9.98
N LEU A 1059 -8.82 -44.77 -10.25
CA LEU A 1059 -9.04 -43.40 -10.72
C LEU A 1059 -9.68 -43.36 -12.11
N LEU A 1060 -9.31 -44.29 -13.01
CA LEU A 1060 -9.84 -44.36 -14.36
C LEU A 1060 -11.27 -44.92 -14.42
N ALA A 1061 -11.77 -45.49 -13.32
CA ALA A 1061 -13.14 -45.97 -13.17
C ALA A 1061 -14.11 -44.90 -12.60
N LEU A 1062 -13.60 -43.75 -12.17
CA LEU A 1062 -14.41 -42.64 -11.67
C LEU A 1062 -15.04 -41.85 -12.83
N PRO A 1063 -16.21 -41.21 -12.62
CA PRO A 1063 -16.87 -40.41 -13.66
C PRO A 1063 -16.04 -39.18 -14.07
N GLU A 1064 -16.26 -38.68 -15.29
CA GLU A 1064 -15.64 -37.43 -15.76
C GLU A 1064 -16.17 -36.25 -14.93
N CYS A 1065 -15.29 -35.39 -14.43
CA CYS A 1065 -15.72 -34.19 -13.70
C CYS A 1065 -16.57 -33.29 -14.61
N ARG A 1066 -17.75 -32.90 -14.13
CA ARG A 1066 -18.62 -31.95 -14.84
C ARG A 1066 -17.95 -30.57 -14.89
N ASP A 1067 -18.05 -29.89 -16.03
CA ASP A 1067 -17.67 -28.48 -16.13
C ASP A 1067 -18.76 -27.65 -15.45
N GLY A 1068 -18.49 -27.24 -14.21
CA GLY A 1068 -19.33 -26.35 -13.40
C GLY A 1068 -18.53 -25.15 -12.95
#